data_AF-A0A938GN26-F1
#
_entry.id   AF-A0A938GN26-F1
#
_cell.length_a   1.000
_cell.length_b   1.000
_cell.length_c   1.000
_cell.angle_alpha   90.00
_cell.angle_beta   90.00
_cell.angle_gamma   90.00
#
_symmetry.space_group_name_H-M   'P 1'
#
loop_
_entity.id
_entity.type
_entity.pdbx_description
1 polymer ?
#
loop_
_entity_poly.entity_id
_entity_poly.type
_entity_poly.pdbx_seq_one_letter_code
_entity_poly.pdbx_strand_id
1 'polypeptide(L)'
;MWSISFSFSSHESCCARGFDVFINGVLEADDFSPQANQGGLNVTTVGAVVTQSFVAETTTLEVILDGRETSFTDKNAILNGFTLERISAPGDSDGDQMADDWELVNFGDLSAKPGDDADFDGLTNLQEFQRRTGPKTGDSDSDGLNDGEEAAAGTDPLLRDSDGDRLSDGDEVKKYRSNPLSRESDGDGVGDYEETLLGTSPGDATSFPRNSAVGFFTGGDLDEGLDLDGTFLYAVNIGTPAAPDPNVARDAAFTSDSETPGVQVVAGNQIPNWHAPAYGDTDADNVIEYVMQSIRWSAAGSVIPSVTLTLDVETGSTYQLQLMFAEQCCAGRAFDILLDGALVVNEYNPSIFQGGAGNRTRAAVVTHRFVARNSQVTVTLFGEGITTPEFNDHNAIFNAFTLELTDQNVDSDADGLPDPYERLAFGDLTQTATGDPDADGSNNAAEFANGTNPTFPDTDGDGLKDGQEIETNPLNPDSDNDGLLDGAEINVHRSNPNDRDTDDDGLTDGEEVATTGTDPTKADTDSDGFDDSTEVYNATDPKSSGSKPDKLLVRGFTGGDDGEGLDLDGSFLYAFNVGTPGEIGQVRDAYFGADNMEGITVAARNNIPTWHAPEYGDSEADDNLERVMQSIRWDTVPVRVTLAGLTPGSDYKL
;
A
#
# COMPACT_ATOMS: atom_id res chain seq x y z
N MET A 1 43.73 34.31 -12.92
CA MET A 1 43.05 33.05 -13.24
C MET A 1 43.65 31.97 -12.34
N TRP A 2 42.98 30.85 -12.10
CA TRP A 2 43.50 29.72 -11.32
C TRP A 2 43.38 28.47 -12.17
N SER A 3 44.31 27.53 -12.04
CA SER A 3 44.16 26.19 -12.62
C SER A 3 44.21 25.16 -11.51
N ILE A 4 43.26 24.24 -11.53
CA ILE A 4 43.21 23.08 -10.66
C ILE A 4 43.38 21.82 -11.48
N SER A 5 44.26 20.93 -11.04
CA SER A 5 44.46 19.61 -11.65
C SER A 5 44.23 18.52 -10.60
N PHE A 6 43.36 17.57 -10.90
CA PHE A 6 43.14 16.36 -10.11
C PHE A 6 43.91 15.22 -10.73
N SER A 7 44.55 14.41 -9.90
CA SER A 7 45.31 13.24 -10.33
C SER A 7 44.72 11.96 -9.76
N PHE A 8 44.69 10.92 -10.59
CA PHE A 8 44.11 9.62 -10.29
C PHE A 8 45.12 8.50 -10.60
N SER A 9 45.24 7.56 -9.67
CA SER A 9 46.25 6.48 -9.66
C SER A 9 46.00 5.42 -10.73
N SER A 10 47.09 4.73 -11.08
CA SER A 10 47.20 3.74 -12.16
C SER A 10 47.03 2.28 -11.71
N HIS A 11 46.50 2.05 -10.50
CA HIS A 11 46.42 0.71 -9.91
C HIS A 11 45.04 0.45 -9.33
N GLU A 12 44.04 0.34 -10.22
CA GLU A 12 42.73 -0.18 -9.88
C GLU A 12 42.63 -1.64 -10.36
N SER A 13 42.56 -2.56 -9.39
CA SER A 13 42.48 -4.01 -9.63
C SER A 13 41.03 -4.50 -9.71
N CYS A 14 40.03 -3.63 -9.57
CA CYS A 14 38.63 -4.01 -9.52
C CYS A 14 37.68 -2.96 -10.12
N CYS A 15 36.65 -3.50 -10.78
CA CYS A 15 35.42 -2.92 -11.33
C CYS A 15 35.52 -1.75 -12.33
N ALA A 16 34.49 -1.66 -13.19
CA ALA A 16 34.24 -0.47 -14.00
C ALA A 16 33.69 0.61 -13.06
N ARG A 17 34.57 1.53 -12.68
CA ARG A 17 34.30 2.68 -11.82
C ARG A 17 34.19 3.95 -12.64
N GLY A 18 33.24 4.79 -12.27
CA GLY A 18 33.09 6.14 -12.80
C GLY A 18 32.33 7.01 -11.81
N PHE A 19 32.57 8.31 -11.92
CA PHE A 19 31.94 9.36 -11.11
C PHE A 19 32.09 10.67 -11.86
N ASP A 20 31.22 11.60 -11.54
CA ASP A 20 31.24 12.94 -12.09
C ASP A 20 32.15 13.84 -11.28
N VAL A 21 32.75 14.82 -11.94
CA VAL A 21 33.57 15.84 -11.30
C VAL A 21 32.86 17.18 -11.43
N PHE A 22 32.47 17.77 -10.31
CA PHE A 22 31.93 19.13 -10.27
C PHE A 22 32.89 20.10 -9.61
N ILE A 23 32.96 21.32 -10.12
CA ILE A 23 33.67 22.44 -9.49
C ILE A 23 32.68 23.60 -9.33
N ASN A 24 32.45 24.02 -8.08
CA ASN A 24 31.42 25.02 -7.72
C ASN A 24 30.02 24.71 -8.31
N GLY A 25 29.66 23.43 -8.41
CA GLY A 25 28.37 22.99 -8.95
C GLY A 25 28.32 22.82 -10.48
N VAL A 26 29.36 23.20 -11.22
CA VAL A 26 29.46 22.99 -12.66
C VAL A 26 30.06 21.62 -12.95
N LEU A 27 29.45 20.83 -13.84
CA LEU A 27 29.95 19.52 -14.27
C LEU A 27 31.16 19.69 -15.21
N GLU A 28 32.32 19.24 -14.75
CA GLU A 28 33.61 19.41 -15.45
C GLU A 28 34.08 18.12 -16.13
N ALA A 29 33.64 16.97 -15.63
CA ALA A 29 33.85 15.70 -16.30
C ALA A 29 32.69 14.76 -15.96
N ASP A 30 31.87 14.47 -16.98
CA ASP A 30 30.76 13.53 -16.95
C ASP A 30 31.25 12.09 -17.12
N ASP A 31 30.68 11.16 -16.38
CA ASP A 31 30.95 9.72 -16.43
C ASP A 31 32.46 9.41 -16.38
N PHE A 32 33.22 10.19 -15.59
CA PHE A 32 34.67 10.12 -15.62
C PHE A 32 35.18 8.79 -15.06
N SER A 33 35.73 7.98 -15.97
CA SER A 33 36.42 6.73 -15.60
C SER A 33 37.94 6.89 -15.74
N PRO A 34 38.70 6.90 -14.63
CA PRO A 34 40.16 6.92 -14.66
C PRO A 34 40.74 5.77 -15.47
N GLN A 35 40.12 4.59 -15.38
CA GLN A 35 40.57 3.38 -16.05
C GLN A 35 40.47 3.47 -17.59
N ALA A 36 39.37 4.03 -18.11
CA ALA A 36 39.18 4.21 -19.54
C ALA A 36 40.26 5.13 -20.13
N ASN A 37 40.54 6.24 -19.43
CA ASN A 37 41.53 7.23 -19.83
C ASN A 37 42.99 6.73 -19.72
N GLN A 38 43.25 5.75 -18.85
CA GLN A 38 44.57 5.12 -18.72
C GLN A 38 44.80 3.96 -19.72
N GLY A 39 43.78 3.53 -20.47
CA GLY A 39 43.89 2.48 -21.49
C GLY A 39 43.63 1.05 -21.01
N GLY A 40 42.96 0.86 -19.86
CA GLY A 40 42.46 -0.46 -19.39
C GLY A 40 43.07 -0.99 -18.08
N LEU A 41 42.72 -2.23 -17.69
CA LEU A 41 43.17 -2.84 -16.43
C LEU A 41 44.69 -3.13 -16.44
N ASN A 42 45.40 -2.76 -15.36
CA ASN A 42 46.82 -3.06 -15.06
C ASN A 42 47.92 -2.25 -15.78
N VAL A 43 47.71 -0.97 -16.11
CA VAL A 43 48.76 -0.09 -16.66
C VAL A 43 49.51 0.62 -15.51
N THR A 44 50.71 0.17 -15.15
CA THR A 44 51.45 0.70 -13.98
C THR A 44 52.23 2.01 -14.23
N THR A 45 52.10 2.59 -15.43
CA THR A 45 52.97 3.70 -15.89
C THR A 45 52.20 4.95 -16.31
N VAL A 46 50.87 4.99 -16.18
CA VAL A 46 50.03 6.09 -16.68
C VAL A 46 48.98 6.47 -15.63
N GLY A 47 48.95 7.72 -15.21
CA GLY A 47 47.86 8.26 -14.38
C GLY A 47 46.86 9.04 -15.23
N ALA A 48 45.63 9.21 -14.73
CA ALA A 48 44.66 10.10 -15.35
C ALA A 48 44.67 11.46 -14.64
N VAL A 49 44.41 12.54 -15.39
CA VAL A 49 44.32 13.89 -14.86
C VAL A 49 43.12 14.60 -15.46
N VAL A 50 42.35 15.28 -14.61
CA VAL A 50 41.35 16.28 -15.02
C VAL A 50 41.91 17.64 -14.62
N THR A 51 42.04 18.56 -15.57
CA THR A 51 42.55 19.91 -15.31
C THR A 51 41.55 20.95 -15.78
N GLN A 52 41.22 21.89 -14.92
CA GLN A 52 40.33 22.99 -15.23
C GLN A 52 40.94 24.34 -14.85
N SER A 53 40.69 25.36 -15.66
CA SER A 53 41.08 26.74 -15.36
C SER A 53 39.85 27.60 -15.09
N PHE A 54 39.85 28.32 -13.97
CA PHE A 54 38.70 29.11 -13.51
C PHE A 54 39.14 30.45 -12.91
N VAL A 55 38.21 31.39 -12.82
CA VAL A 55 38.40 32.63 -12.04
C VAL A 55 37.72 32.42 -10.68
N ALA A 56 38.45 32.62 -9.58
CA ALA A 56 37.87 32.44 -8.25
C ALA A 56 36.87 33.56 -7.96
N GLU A 57 35.59 33.21 -7.84
CA GLU A 57 34.49 34.16 -7.58
C GLU A 57 34.22 34.36 -6.10
N THR A 58 34.50 33.34 -5.29
CA THR A 58 34.38 33.38 -3.84
C THR A 58 35.73 33.06 -3.19
N THR A 59 35.81 33.22 -1.86
CA THR A 59 37.00 32.84 -1.10
C THR A 59 37.13 31.33 -0.87
N THR A 60 36.14 30.56 -1.31
CA THR A 60 36.04 29.11 -1.16
C THR A 60 35.89 28.45 -2.53
N LEU A 61 36.47 27.28 -2.71
CA LEU A 61 36.31 26.46 -3.91
C LEU A 61 35.71 25.14 -3.45
N GLU A 62 34.55 24.79 -3.99
CA GLU A 62 33.93 23.50 -3.76
C GLU A 62 34.23 22.56 -4.94
N VAL A 63 34.62 21.33 -4.61
CA VAL A 63 34.84 20.27 -5.60
C VAL A 63 34.07 19.06 -5.12
N ILE A 64 33.18 18.55 -5.96
CA ILE A 64 32.34 17.38 -5.67
C ILE A 64 32.75 16.27 -6.64
N LEU A 65 33.01 15.08 -6.12
CA LEU A 65 33.17 13.88 -6.91
C LEU A 65 31.96 12.99 -6.63
N ASP A 66 31.05 12.86 -7.60
CA ASP A 66 29.74 12.26 -7.39
C ASP A 66 29.60 10.92 -8.12
N GLY A 67 29.33 9.86 -7.39
CA GLY A 67 29.15 8.52 -7.95
C GLY A 67 27.69 8.09 -8.07
N ARG A 68 26.71 8.99 -7.92
CA ARG A 68 25.28 8.62 -7.92
C ARG A 68 24.79 8.04 -9.26
N GLU A 69 25.54 8.20 -10.34
CA GLU A 69 25.25 7.68 -11.67
C GLU A 69 25.00 6.17 -11.74
N THR A 70 24.21 5.74 -12.73
CA THR A 70 23.81 4.32 -12.92
C THR A 70 24.68 3.56 -13.92
N SER A 71 25.51 4.27 -14.69
CA SER A 71 26.34 3.74 -15.79
C SER A 71 27.50 2.86 -15.33
N PHE A 72 27.90 2.94 -14.05
CA PHE A 72 29.07 2.23 -13.51
C PHE A 72 28.72 1.28 -12.36
N THR A 73 29.36 0.10 -12.38
CA THR A 73 29.17 -0.94 -11.35
C THR A 73 29.77 -0.57 -9.99
N ASP A 74 30.78 0.30 -9.97
CA ASP A 74 31.39 0.82 -8.76
C ASP A 74 31.29 2.34 -8.74
N LYS A 75 30.57 2.83 -7.75
CA LYS A 75 30.15 4.23 -7.57
C LYS A 75 31.08 5.02 -6.63
N ASN A 76 32.17 4.43 -6.17
CA ASN A 76 33.04 5.11 -5.21
C ASN A 76 33.99 6.06 -5.94
N ALA A 77 33.89 7.37 -5.66
CA ALA A 77 34.88 8.33 -6.13
C ALA A 77 36.26 8.09 -5.51
N ILE A 78 37.33 8.31 -6.30
CA ILE A 78 38.71 8.29 -5.81
C ILE A 78 39.44 9.57 -6.16
N LEU A 79 40.31 10.02 -5.25
CA LEU A 79 41.18 11.17 -5.46
C LEU A 79 42.56 10.87 -4.88
N ASN A 80 43.61 10.91 -5.72
CA ASN A 80 44.97 10.66 -5.25
C ASN A 80 45.71 11.94 -4.84
N GLY A 81 45.36 13.06 -5.47
CA GLY A 81 45.92 14.36 -5.13
C GLY A 81 45.47 15.43 -6.11
N PHE A 82 45.61 16.68 -5.70
CA PHE A 82 45.31 17.82 -6.56
C PHE A 82 46.40 18.89 -6.44
N THR A 83 46.52 19.71 -7.48
CA THR A 83 47.30 20.95 -7.47
C THR A 83 46.40 22.13 -7.80
N LEU A 84 46.56 23.24 -7.10
CA LEU A 84 45.92 24.51 -7.42
C LEU A 84 46.99 25.57 -7.63
N GLU A 85 47.06 26.14 -8.82
CA GLU A 85 48.02 27.17 -9.18
C GLU A 85 47.33 28.48 -9.58
N ARG A 86 47.93 29.62 -9.20
CA ARG A 86 47.47 30.93 -9.63
C ARG A 86 48.15 31.28 -10.95
N ILE A 87 47.38 31.27 -12.03
CA ILE A 87 47.80 31.78 -13.33
C ILE A 87 47.68 33.31 -13.28
N SER A 88 48.67 34.02 -13.81
CA SER A 88 48.81 35.49 -13.79
C SER A 88 47.51 36.23 -14.14
N ALA A 89 47.38 37.50 -13.74
CA ALA A 89 46.27 38.32 -14.22
C ALA A 89 46.33 38.42 -15.75
N PRO A 90 45.21 38.25 -16.47
CA PRO A 90 45.23 38.24 -17.94
C PRO A 90 45.75 39.58 -18.44
N GLY A 91 46.78 39.52 -19.28
CA GLY A 91 47.12 40.63 -20.16
C GLY A 91 46.06 40.76 -21.25
N ASP A 92 45.88 41.99 -21.73
CA ASP A 92 45.14 42.33 -22.94
C ASP A 92 46.13 43.18 -23.75
N SER A 93 47.00 42.50 -24.51
CA SER A 93 48.19 43.08 -25.12
C SER A 93 47.87 43.95 -26.33
N ASP A 94 46.77 43.68 -27.02
CA ASP A 94 46.27 44.46 -28.15
C ASP A 94 45.12 45.41 -27.79
N GLY A 95 44.60 45.33 -26.56
CA GLY A 95 43.74 46.32 -25.92
C GLY A 95 42.28 46.22 -26.38
N ASP A 96 41.85 45.04 -26.79
CA ASP A 96 40.56 44.82 -27.45
C ASP A 96 39.46 44.31 -26.51
N GLN A 97 39.81 44.16 -25.22
CA GLN A 97 38.97 43.67 -24.11
C GLN A 97 38.74 42.15 -24.09
N MET A 98 39.38 41.41 -24.97
CA MET A 98 39.57 39.97 -24.81
C MET A 98 40.91 39.72 -24.10
N ALA A 99 40.99 38.65 -23.32
CA ALA A 99 42.21 38.33 -22.60
C ALA A 99 43.16 37.53 -23.50
N ASP A 100 44.46 37.88 -23.48
CA ASP A 100 45.51 37.22 -24.29
C ASP A 100 45.47 35.69 -24.15
N ASP A 101 45.30 35.19 -22.92
CA ASP A 101 45.27 33.76 -22.63
C ASP A 101 44.03 33.07 -23.23
N TRP A 102 42.87 33.75 -23.23
CA TRP A 102 41.64 33.22 -23.81
C TRP A 102 41.71 33.22 -25.34
N GLU A 103 42.26 34.27 -25.95
CA GLU A 103 42.45 34.33 -27.40
C GLU A 103 43.44 33.29 -27.91
N LEU A 104 44.55 33.09 -27.20
CA LEU A 104 45.53 32.06 -27.54
C LEU A 104 44.94 30.64 -27.46
N VAL A 105 44.07 30.37 -26.48
CA VAL A 105 43.41 29.06 -26.35
C VAL A 105 42.39 28.85 -27.47
N ASN A 106 41.58 29.85 -27.77
CA ASN A 106 40.45 29.69 -28.70
C ASN A 106 40.84 29.92 -30.17
N PHE A 107 41.76 30.84 -30.46
CA PHE A 107 42.16 31.25 -31.82
C PHE A 107 43.60 30.91 -32.17
N GLY A 108 44.48 30.72 -31.18
CA GLY A 108 45.89 30.39 -31.39
C GLY A 108 46.81 31.59 -31.63
N ASP A 109 46.24 32.80 -31.72
CA ASP A 109 46.92 34.09 -31.80
C ASP A 109 46.02 35.22 -31.26
N LEU A 110 46.55 36.46 -31.21
CA LEU A 110 45.86 37.68 -30.75
C LEU A 110 45.32 38.49 -31.95
N SER A 111 44.77 37.82 -32.96
CA SER A 111 44.28 38.50 -34.17
C SER A 111 42.76 38.44 -34.34
N ALA A 112 42.09 37.67 -33.48
CA ALA A 112 40.63 37.64 -33.41
C ALA A 112 40.13 39.03 -33.04
N LYS A 113 38.95 39.40 -33.54
CA LYS A 113 38.36 40.70 -33.20
C LYS A 113 37.20 40.54 -32.25
N PRO A 114 36.97 41.50 -31.33
CA PRO A 114 35.89 41.44 -30.35
C PRO A 114 34.50 41.38 -30.98
N GLY A 115 34.35 41.92 -32.20
CA GLY A 115 33.07 42.00 -32.91
C GLY A 115 32.92 40.98 -34.04
N ASP A 116 33.85 40.05 -34.19
CA ASP A 116 33.65 38.90 -35.09
C ASP A 116 32.78 37.86 -34.35
N ASP A 117 32.06 37.04 -35.10
CA ASP A 117 31.17 35.95 -34.65
C ASP A 117 31.62 34.71 -35.44
N ALA A 118 32.30 33.79 -34.77
CA ALA A 118 33.13 32.78 -35.43
C ALA A 118 32.41 31.46 -35.70
N ASP A 119 31.35 31.13 -34.96
CA ASP A 119 30.46 29.98 -35.20
C ASP A 119 29.07 30.37 -35.72
N PHE A 120 28.77 31.67 -35.81
CA PHE A 120 27.55 32.23 -36.41
C PHE A 120 26.28 31.94 -35.61
N ASP A 121 26.39 31.82 -34.30
CA ASP A 121 25.25 31.65 -33.39
C ASP A 121 24.56 32.99 -33.03
N GLY A 122 25.22 34.12 -33.33
CA GLY A 122 24.73 35.47 -33.09
C GLY A 122 25.38 36.19 -31.90
N LEU A 123 26.31 35.55 -31.19
CA LEU A 123 27.20 36.18 -30.22
C LEU A 123 28.52 36.57 -30.87
N THR A 124 29.06 37.71 -30.43
CA THR A 124 30.41 38.12 -30.81
C THR A 124 31.45 37.47 -29.90
N ASN A 125 32.68 37.31 -30.36
CA ASN A 125 33.80 36.79 -29.56
C ASN A 125 33.92 37.46 -28.19
N LEU A 126 33.64 38.77 -28.10
CA LEU A 126 33.64 39.48 -26.81
C LEU A 126 32.46 39.10 -25.91
N GLN A 127 31.28 38.87 -26.48
CA GLN A 127 30.11 38.41 -25.72
C GLN A 127 30.31 36.99 -25.23
N GLU A 128 30.91 36.13 -26.04
CA GLU A 128 31.25 34.75 -25.67
C GLU A 128 32.29 34.73 -24.55
N PHE A 129 33.34 35.55 -24.69
CA PHE A 129 34.32 35.75 -23.61
C PHE A 129 33.67 36.23 -22.30
N GLN A 130 32.69 37.14 -22.37
CA GLN A 130 31.98 37.65 -21.20
C GLN A 130 31.03 36.63 -20.57
N ARG A 131 30.41 35.77 -21.39
CA ARG A 131 29.47 34.71 -20.98
C ARG A 131 30.15 33.39 -20.67
N ARG A 132 31.45 33.28 -20.97
CA ARG A 132 32.28 32.07 -20.83
C ARG A 132 31.85 30.91 -21.73
N THR A 133 31.21 31.24 -22.85
CA THR A 133 30.89 30.28 -23.90
C THR A 133 32.04 30.13 -24.90
N GLY A 134 31.97 29.12 -25.77
CA GLY A 134 33.07 28.81 -26.68
C GLY A 134 32.93 29.49 -28.04
N PRO A 135 33.91 30.31 -28.49
CA PRO A 135 33.80 31.14 -29.69
C PRO A 135 33.86 30.41 -31.03
N LYS A 136 33.75 29.10 -31.00
CA LYS A 136 33.78 28.19 -32.15
C LYS A 136 32.81 27.03 -31.97
N THR A 137 32.01 27.07 -30.91
CA THR A 137 31.10 26.03 -30.46
C THR A 137 29.80 26.73 -30.11
N GLY A 138 28.93 26.90 -31.11
CA GLY A 138 27.72 27.70 -30.90
C GLY A 138 26.69 27.06 -29.97
N ASP A 139 26.93 25.90 -29.38
CA ASP A 139 26.02 25.22 -28.44
C ASP A 139 26.90 24.62 -27.33
N SER A 140 27.10 25.39 -26.28
CA SER A 140 28.12 25.18 -25.26
C SER A 140 27.75 24.07 -24.27
N ASP A 141 26.46 23.83 -24.02
CA ASP A 141 25.96 22.77 -23.13
C ASP A 141 25.33 21.57 -23.86
N SER A 142 25.24 21.65 -25.20
CA SER A 142 24.77 20.59 -26.09
C SER A 142 23.31 20.18 -25.86
N ASP A 143 22.47 21.09 -25.39
CA ASP A 143 21.05 20.83 -25.18
C ASP A 143 20.18 20.99 -26.44
N GLY A 144 20.78 21.54 -27.49
CA GLY A 144 20.16 21.76 -28.79
C GLY A 144 19.65 23.18 -29.01
N LEU A 145 19.80 24.10 -28.06
CA LEU A 145 19.69 25.56 -28.21
C LEU A 145 21.10 26.14 -28.32
N ASN A 146 21.33 27.10 -29.21
CA ASN A 146 22.66 27.68 -29.41
C ASN A 146 22.88 28.86 -28.44
N ASP A 147 24.13 29.21 -28.10
CA ASP A 147 24.41 30.18 -27.03
C ASP A 147 23.78 31.56 -27.31
N GLY A 148 23.68 31.94 -28.59
CA GLY A 148 22.96 33.12 -29.05
C GLY A 148 21.44 33.04 -28.90
N GLU A 149 20.84 31.88 -29.16
CA GLU A 149 19.41 31.57 -28.96
C GLU A 149 19.07 31.57 -27.46
N GLU A 150 19.93 31.00 -26.63
CA GLU A 150 19.80 30.99 -25.17
C GLU A 150 19.91 32.39 -24.57
N ALA A 151 20.90 33.17 -25.02
CA ALA A 151 21.02 34.57 -24.65
C ALA A 151 19.78 35.40 -25.02
N ALA A 152 19.04 35.00 -26.06
CA ALA A 152 17.77 35.62 -26.45
C ALA A 152 16.57 35.10 -25.66
N ALA A 153 16.56 33.81 -25.28
CA ALA A 153 15.55 33.19 -24.41
C ALA A 153 15.70 33.64 -22.94
N GLY A 154 16.89 34.08 -22.55
CA GLY A 154 17.21 34.49 -21.18
C GLY A 154 17.69 33.34 -20.29
N THR A 155 17.98 32.18 -20.89
CA THR A 155 18.56 31.00 -20.26
C THR A 155 20.09 31.13 -20.15
N ASP A 156 20.73 30.23 -19.39
CA ASP A 156 22.18 30.23 -19.20
C ASP A 156 22.85 29.26 -20.18
N PRO A 157 23.67 29.73 -21.14
CA PRO A 157 24.34 28.88 -22.15
C PRO A 157 25.27 27.77 -21.66
N LEU A 158 25.42 27.64 -20.35
CA LEU A 158 26.23 26.62 -19.70
C LEU A 158 25.37 25.63 -18.91
N LEU A 159 24.05 25.77 -18.92
CA LEU A 159 23.11 24.99 -18.13
C LEU A 159 21.97 24.45 -19.02
N ARG A 160 22.02 23.14 -19.23
CA ARG A 160 21.06 22.39 -20.05
C ARG A 160 19.59 22.52 -19.64
N ASP A 161 19.32 22.88 -18.39
CA ASP A 161 17.97 22.94 -17.81
C ASP A 161 17.94 24.13 -16.83
N SER A 162 17.41 25.26 -17.30
CA SER A 162 17.51 26.55 -16.62
C SER A 162 16.57 26.68 -15.42
N ASP A 163 15.42 25.99 -15.41
CA ASP A 163 14.45 26.05 -14.30
C ASP A 163 14.44 24.79 -13.42
N GLY A 164 15.14 23.74 -13.84
CA GLY A 164 15.36 22.50 -13.11
C GLY A 164 14.14 21.60 -13.05
N ASP A 165 13.31 21.58 -14.09
CA ASP A 165 12.11 20.73 -14.19
C ASP A 165 12.34 19.36 -14.87
N ARG A 166 13.55 19.14 -15.43
CA ARG A 166 14.05 17.96 -16.16
C ARG A 166 13.78 17.95 -17.67
N LEU A 167 13.21 19.00 -18.25
CA LEU A 167 13.31 19.27 -19.68
C LEU A 167 14.55 20.11 -19.95
N SER A 168 15.10 20.02 -21.16
CA SER A 168 16.18 20.93 -21.55
C SER A 168 15.63 22.14 -22.27
N ASP A 169 16.29 23.29 -22.12
CA ASP A 169 15.85 24.56 -22.67
C ASP A 169 15.63 24.45 -24.19
N GLY A 170 16.50 23.71 -24.88
CA GLY A 170 16.37 23.38 -26.29
C GLY A 170 15.14 22.55 -26.65
N ASP A 171 14.74 21.57 -25.84
CA ASP A 171 13.53 20.77 -26.05
C ASP A 171 12.28 21.62 -25.82
N GLU A 172 12.28 22.45 -24.79
CA GLU A 172 11.19 23.36 -24.48
C GLU A 172 10.94 24.37 -25.59
N VAL A 173 12.00 25.04 -26.06
CA VAL A 173 11.89 26.06 -27.12
C VAL A 173 11.58 25.43 -28.48
N LYS A 174 12.25 24.33 -28.86
CA LYS A 174 12.19 23.80 -30.24
C LYS A 174 11.12 22.74 -30.44
N LYS A 175 10.77 21.96 -29.42
CA LYS A 175 9.84 20.83 -29.53
C LYS A 175 8.50 21.12 -28.88
N TYR A 176 8.50 21.52 -27.60
CA TYR A 176 7.27 21.65 -26.81
C TYR A 176 6.63 23.04 -26.89
N ARG A 177 7.40 24.06 -27.27
CA ARG A 177 7.01 25.47 -27.30
C ARG A 177 6.58 25.99 -25.92
N SER A 178 7.21 25.48 -24.86
CA SER A 178 7.12 25.97 -23.49
C SER A 178 8.16 27.07 -23.21
N ASN A 179 8.12 27.62 -22.00
CA ASN A 179 9.01 28.65 -21.51
C ASN A 179 10.11 28.02 -20.62
N PRO A 180 11.38 28.01 -21.05
CA PRO A 180 12.49 27.34 -20.35
C PRO A 180 12.96 27.99 -19.04
N LEU A 181 12.18 28.95 -18.54
CA LEU A 181 12.41 29.64 -17.28
C LEU A 181 11.27 29.41 -16.28
N SER A 182 10.34 28.51 -16.61
CA SER A 182 9.12 28.26 -15.86
C SER A 182 8.74 26.79 -15.92
N ARG A 183 8.85 26.11 -14.77
CA ARG A 183 8.47 24.70 -14.59
C ARG A 183 7.01 24.37 -14.93
N GLU A 184 6.23 25.40 -15.20
CA GLU A 184 4.79 25.41 -15.41
C GLU A 184 4.54 26.59 -16.36
N SER A 185 4.53 26.31 -17.66
CA SER A 185 4.67 27.34 -18.70
C SER A 185 3.38 28.03 -19.07
N ASP A 186 2.25 27.31 -18.99
CA ASP A 186 0.97 27.75 -19.52
C ASP A 186 -0.07 28.12 -18.45
N GLY A 187 0.25 27.98 -17.16
CA GLY A 187 -0.62 28.36 -16.05
C GLY A 187 -1.73 27.35 -15.78
N ASP A 188 -1.69 26.19 -16.44
CA ASP A 188 -2.67 25.12 -16.36
C ASP A 188 -2.52 24.28 -15.08
N GLY A 189 -1.34 24.34 -14.44
CA GLY A 189 -0.89 23.77 -13.17
C GLY A 189 -0.57 22.27 -13.17
N VAL A 190 -0.13 21.72 -14.30
CA VAL A 190 0.70 20.52 -14.44
C VAL A 190 2.10 20.97 -14.86
N GLY A 191 3.17 20.34 -14.36
CA GLY A 191 4.52 20.73 -14.74
C GLY A 191 4.89 20.30 -16.17
N ASP A 192 5.71 21.08 -16.87
CA ASP A 192 6.03 20.86 -18.29
C ASP A 192 6.63 19.46 -18.52
N TYR A 193 7.59 19.01 -17.70
CA TYR A 193 8.10 17.65 -17.75
C TYR A 193 7.01 16.57 -17.58
N GLU A 194 6.09 16.77 -16.64
CA GLU A 194 4.99 15.84 -16.33
C GLU A 194 4.03 15.70 -17.51
N GLU A 195 3.75 16.81 -18.20
CA GLU A 195 2.97 16.82 -19.43
C GLU A 195 3.60 16.00 -20.56
N THR A 196 4.93 15.99 -20.68
CA THR A 196 5.60 15.15 -21.68
C THR A 196 5.43 13.66 -21.41
N LEU A 197 5.37 13.25 -20.14
CA LEU A 197 5.08 11.87 -19.74
C LEU A 197 3.60 11.50 -20.00
N LEU A 198 2.71 12.48 -19.84
CA LEU A 198 1.27 12.33 -20.01
C LEU A 198 0.80 12.52 -21.47
N GLY A 199 1.72 12.90 -22.37
CA GLY A 199 1.46 13.06 -23.80
C GLY A 199 0.66 14.32 -24.13
N THR A 200 0.77 15.35 -23.29
CA THR A 200 0.06 16.62 -23.38
C THR A 200 1.02 17.75 -23.75
N SER A 201 0.60 19.02 -23.75
CA SER A 201 1.33 20.09 -24.44
C SER A 201 1.73 21.20 -23.47
N PRO A 202 3.01 21.25 -23.04
CA PRO A 202 3.58 22.26 -22.13
C PRO A 202 3.32 23.74 -22.45
N GLY A 203 2.96 24.06 -23.70
CA GLY A 203 2.72 25.44 -24.14
C GLY A 203 1.25 25.77 -24.40
N ASP A 204 0.30 24.89 -24.05
CA ASP A 204 -1.11 25.04 -24.38
C ASP A 204 -2.01 24.68 -23.19
N ALA A 205 -2.46 25.71 -22.46
CA ALA A 205 -3.36 25.61 -21.31
C ALA A 205 -4.76 25.02 -21.62
N THR A 206 -4.98 24.48 -22.81
CA THR A 206 -6.17 23.69 -23.17
C THR A 206 -5.86 22.22 -23.43
N SER A 207 -4.58 21.85 -23.42
CA SER A 207 -4.04 20.52 -23.65
C SER A 207 -3.64 19.89 -22.31
N PHE A 208 -4.63 19.54 -21.49
CA PHE A 208 -4.43 18.86 -20.22
C PHE A 208 -4.30 17.34 -20.38
N PRO A 209 -3.65 16.63 -19.44
CA PRO A 209 -3.83 15.19 -19.27
C PRO A 209 -5.32 14.85 -19.27
N ARG A 210 -5.74 13.87 -20.08
CA ARG A 210 -7.12 13.36 -20.05
C ARG A 210 -7.34 12.59 -18.74
N ASN A 211 -7.40 13.31 -17.63
CA ASN A 211 -7.78 12.78 -16.33
C ASN A 211 -9.28 12.55 -16.24
N SER A 212 -10.05 13.03 -17.24
CA SER A 212 -11.47 12.73 -17.41
C SER A 212 -11.69 11.46 -18.24
N ALA A 213 -12.19 10.40 -17.62
CA ALA A 213 -12.75 9.24 -18.30
C ALA A 213 -14.28 9.32 -18.30
N VAL A 214 -14.90 9.02 -19.44
CA VAL A 214 -16.37 8.95 -19.56
C VAL A 214 -16.75 7.52 -19.86
N GLY A 215 -17.62 6.96 -19.03
CA GLY A 215 -18.00 5.56 -19.08
C GLY A 215 -19.48 5.36 -18.80
N PHE A 216 -19.83 4.10 -18.56
CA PHE A 216 -21.13 3.70 -18.08
C PHE A 216 -20.94 2.75 -16.90
N PHE A 217 -21.99 2.60 -16.10
CA PHE A 217 -22.06 1.60 -15.05
C PHE A 217 -23.39 0.86 -15.07
N THR A 218 -23.40 -0.37 -14.57
CA THR A 218 -24.59 -1.24 -14.50
C THR A 218 -25.14 -1.45 -13.10
N GLY A 219 -24.39 -1.07 -12.06
CA GLY A 219 -24.81 -1.19 -10.66
C GLY A 219 -23.69 -0.81 -9.70
N GLY A 220 -23.79 -1.30 -8.46
CA GLY A 220 -22.89 -0.97 -7.35
C GLY A 220 -21.82 -2.02 -7.06
N ASP A 221 -21.83 -3.14 -7.79
CA ASP A 221 -20.91 -4.25 -7.56
C ASP A 221 -19.52 -4.03 -8.19
N LEU A 222 -18.57 -4.88 -7.82
CA LEU A 222 -17.24 -4.97 -8.45
C LEU A 222 -17.35 -5.13 -9.96
N ASP A 223 -16.47 -4.45 -10.69
CA ASP A 223 -16.36 -4.49 -12.15
C ASP A 223 -17.60 -3.97 -12.93
N GLU A 224 -18.57 -3.35 -12.26
CA GLU A 224 -19.75 -2.78 -12.91
C GLU A 224 -19.60 -1.32 -13.34
N GLY A 225 -18.39 -0.77 -13.26
CA GLY A 225 -18.01 0.52 -13.84
C GLY A 225 -18.04 1.72 -12.89
N LEU A 226 -18.53 1.55 -11.65
CA LEU A 226 -18.28 2.50 -10.56
C LEU A 226 -17.09 2.01 -9.71
N ASP A 227 -16.37 2.98 -9.16
CA ASP A 227 -15.27 2.73 -8.24
C ASP A 227 -15.76 3.14 -6.85
N LEU A 228 -16.14 2.15 -6.05
CA LEU A 228 -16.75 2.34 -4.73
C LEU A 228 -15.88 1.70 -3.62
N ASP A 229 -14.63 1.41 -3.94
CA ASP A 229 -13.61 0.98 -2.97
C ASP A 229 -12.68 2.13 -2.64
N GLY A 230 -12.23 2.17 -1.38
CA GLY A 230 -11.27 3.17 -0.93
C GLY A 230 -11.88 4.23 -0.04
N THR A 231 -11.18 5.35 0.10
CA THR A 231 -11.47 6.36 1.13
C THR A 231 -12.23 7.53 0.52
N PHE A 232 -13.55 7.49 0.66
CA PHE A 232 -14.43 8.54 0.16
C PHE A 232 -14.52 9.70 1.16
N LEU A 233 -14.03 10.87 0.75
CA LEU A 233 -14.33 12.13 1.45
C LEU A 233 -15.82 12.47 1.32
N TYR A 234 -16.38 12.23 0.13
CA TYR A 234 -17.80 12.42 -0.14
C TYR A 234 -18.36 11.26 -0.95
N ALA A 235 -19.52 10.74 -0.52
CA ALA A 235 -20.43 9.97 -1.35
C ALA A 235 -21.80 10.59 -1.17
N VAL A 236 -22.34 11.24 -2.20
CA VAL A 236 -23.50 12.11 -2.06
C VAL A 236 -24.52 11.84 -3.15
N ASN A 237 -25.75 11.61 -2.70
CA ASN A 237 -26.89 11.52 -3.58
C ASN A 237 -27.62 12.88 -3.63
N ILE A 238 -28.00 13.31 -4.84
CA ILE A 238 -28.43 14.69 -5.08
C ILE A 238 -29.95 14.73 -5.21
N GLY A 239 -30.60 15.51 -4.35
CA GLY A 239 -32.01 15.82 -4.51
C GLY A 239 -32.99 14.84 -3.85
N THR A 240 -32.55 13.89 -3.02
CA THR A 240 -33.40 13.32 -1.95
C THR A 240 -32.99 13.91 -0.59
N PRO A 241 -33.93 14.10 0.34
CA PRO A 241 -33.62 14.59 1.69
C PRO A 241 -33.29 13.50 2.71
N ALA A 242 -33.18 12.22 2.32
CA ALA A 242 -32.87 11.12 3.22
C ALA A 242 -31.95 10.12 2.52
N ALA A 243 -30.93 9.62 3.23
CA ALA A 243 -30.09 8.52 2.80
C ALA A 243 -30.88 7.18 2.87
N PRO A 244 -30.60 6.21 1.98
CA PRO A 244 -31.19 4.86 2.08
C PRO A 244 -30.73 4.14 3.36
N ASP A 245 -31.40 3.09 3.82
CA ASP A 245 -30.92 2.26 4.94
C ASP A 245 -30.91 0.78 4.49
N PRO A 246 -29.72 0.14 4.39
CA PRO A 246 -28.39 0.74 4.56
C PRO A 246 -28.07 1.77 3.47
N ASN A 247 -27.23 2.78 3.76
CA ASN A 247 -26.78 3.78 2.79
C ASN A 247 -25.40 3.48 2.18
N VAL A 248 -24.85 2.30 2.45
CA VAL A 248 -23.48 1.96 2.13
C VAL A 248 -23.46 1.03 0.92
N ALA A 249 -22.81 1.47 -0.16
CA ALA A 249 -22.45 0.60 -1.27
C ALA A 249 -20.94 0.42 -1.24
N ARG A 250 -20.49 -0.77 -0.84
CA ARG A 250 -19.06 -1.09 -0.64
C ARG A 250 -18.43 -0.16 0.39
N ASP A 251 -17.41 0.61 0.07
CA ASP A 251 -16.79 1.56 1.01
C ASP A 251 -17.46 2.95 0.97
N ALA A 252 -18.36 3.18 0.01
CA ALA A 252 -19.02 4.47 -0.17
C ALA A 252 -20.32 4.58 0.65
N ALA A 253 -20.27 5.37 1.74
CA ALA A 253 -21.44 5.68 2.56
C ALA A 253 -22.19 6.93 2.05
N PHE A 254 -23.27 6.72 1.28
CA PHE A 254 -24.00 7.81 0.63
C PHE A 254 -24.82 8.66 1.62
N THR A 255 -24.71 9.99 1.49
CA THR A 255 -25.46 10.98 2.28
C THR A 255 -26.23 11.95 1.39
N SER A 256 -27.24 12.62 1.95
CA SER A 256 -28.03 13.60 1.21
C SER A 256 -27.29 14.92 1.05
N ASP A 257 -27.43 15.56 -0.11
CA ASP A 257 -26.80 16.86 -0.41
C ASP A 257 -27.25 18.02 0.51
N SER A 258 -28.32 17.84 1.28
CA SER A 258 -28.76 18.78 2.32
C SER A 258 -28.15 18.57 3.70
N GLU A 259 -27.52 17.41 3.93
CA GLU A 259 -27.02 16.98 5.24
C GLU A 259 -25.49 16.82 5.27
N THR A 260 -24.82 16.77 4.12
CA THR A 260 -23.35 16.63 4.03
C THR A 260 -22.62 17.96 4.26
N PRO A 261 -21.86 18.14 5.36
CA PRO A 261 -21.04 19.32 5.56
C PRO A 261 -19.96 19.46 4.48
N GLY A 262 -19.64 20.69 4.09
CA GLY A 262 -18.65 20.98 3.05
C GLY A 262 -19.12 20.75 1.61
N VAL A 263 -20.36 20.29 1.41
CA VAL A 263 -20.98 20.13 0.10
C VAL A 263 -22.07 21.18 -0.11
N GLN A 264 -22.01 21.91 -1.22
CA GLN A 264 -23.06 22.86 -1.61
C GLN A 264 -23.47 22.63 -3.05
N VAL A 265 -24.78 22.49 -3.29
CA VAL A 265 -25.33 22.31 -4.64
C VAL A 265 -26.29 23.45 -4.98
N VAL A 266 -25.98 24.17 -6.05
CA VAL A 266 -26.80 25.26 -6.59
C VAL A 266 -27.38 24.83 -7.94
N ALA A 267 -28.70 24.73 -8.01
CA ALA A 267 -29.43 24.40 -9.24
C ALA A 267 -30.78 25.15 -9.28
N GLY A 268 -31.31 25.36 -10.48
CA GLY A 268 -32.60 26.03 -10.68
C GLY A 268 -33.80 25.17 -10.26
N ASN A 269 -33.68 23.84 -10.34
CA ASN A 269 -34.78 22.91 -10.08
C ASN A 269 -34.28 21.61 -9.41
N GLN A 270 -35.21 20.91 -8.76
CA GLN A 270 -35.01 19.59 -8.14
C GLN A 270 -36.24 18.73 -8.41
N ILE A 271 -36.04 17.45 -8.73
CA ILE A 271 -37.13 16.47 -8.85
C ILE A 271 -36.75 15.21 -8.06
N PRO A 272 -37.39 14.98 -6.89
CA PRO A 272 -37.21 13.74 -6.15
C PRO A 272 -37.96 12.61 -6.85
N ASN A 273 -37.42 11.38 -6.76
CA ASN A 273 -38.01 10.18 -7.39
C ASN A 273 -38.27 10.39 -8.90
N TRP A 274 -37.36 11.11 -9.55
CA TRP A 274 -37.35 11.36 -10.99
C TRP A 274 -37.47 10.06 -11.79
N HIS A 275 -36.77 9.01 -11.35
CA HIS A 275 -36.74 7.73 -12.03
C HIS A 275 -36.33 6.60 -11.09
N ALA A 276 -36.80 5.36 -11.28
CA ALA A 276 -36.27 4.18 -10.59
C ALA A 276 -35.47 3.32 -11.59
N PRO A 277 -34.12 3.41 -11.59
CA PRO A 277 -33.27 2.47 -12.29
C PRO A 277 -33.46 1.04 -11.76
N ALA A 278 -33.01 0.06 -12.54
CA ALA A 278 -32.97 -1.35 -12.16
C ALA A 278 -31.59 -1.89 -12.54
N TYR A 279 -30.66 -1.86 -11.59
CA TYR A 279 -29.25 -2.19 -11.75
C TYR A 279 -28.98 -3.66 -11.40
N GLY A 280 -29.72 -4.20 -10.43
CA GLY A 280 -29.62 -5.60 -10.04
C GLY A 280 -30.35 -5.86 -8.73
N ASP A 281 -29.94 -6.92 -8.04
CA ASP A 281 -30.60 -7.39 -6.81
C ASP A 281 -29.64 -7.41 -5.60
N THR A 282 -28.38 -6.98 -5.73
CA THR A 282 -27.45 -6.95 -4.61
C THR A 282 -27.72 -5.76 -3.68
N ASP A 283 -27.17 -5.79 -2.47
CA ASP A 283 -27.31 -4.68 -1.54
C ASP A 283 -26.66 -3.40 -2.08
N ALA A 284 -25.51 -3.51 -2.76
CA ALA A 284 -24.86 -2.38 -3.42
C ALA A 284 -25.71 -1.83 -4.57
N ASP A 285 -26.32 -2.69 -5.39
CA ASP A 285 -27.25 -2.28 -6.44
C ASP A 285 -28.45 -1.51 -5.88
N ASN A 286 -29.07 -2.03 -4.82
CA ASN A 286 -30.22 -1.40 -4.18
C ASN A 286 -29.90 0.02 -3.68
N VAL A 287 -28.68 0.22 -3.14
CA VAL A 287 -28.20 1.53 -2.72
C VAL A 287 -28.03 2.45 -3.94
N ILE A 288 -27.34 2.00 -4.99
CA ILE A 288 -27.11 2.81 -6.20
C ILE A 288 -28.42 3.14 -6.93
N GLU A 289 -29.40 2.23 -6.96
CA GLU A 289 -30.74 2.50 -7.49
C GLU A 289 -31.42 3.64 -6.73
N TYR A 290 -31.34 3.63 -5.40
CA TYR A 290 -31.89 4.69 -4.57
C TYR A 290 -31.16 6.02 -4.80
N VAL A 291 -29.82 6.00 -4.82
CA VAL A 291 -28.95 7.17 -5.02
C VAL A 291 -29.28 7.88 -6.33
N MET A 292 -29.49 7.10 -7.40
CA MET A 292 -29.71 7.60 -8.75
C MET A 292 -31.15 8.04 -9.03
N GLN A 293 -32.07 7.84 -8.08
CA GLN A 293 -33.51 8.03 -8.34
C GLN A 293 -33.98 9.49 -8.35
N SER A 294 -33.11 10.44 -8.02
CA SER A 294 -33.41 11.87 -7.95
C SER A 294 -32.43 12.71 -8.73
N ILE A 295 -32.82 13.95 -9.03
CA ILE A 295 -32.05 14.82 -9.90
C ILE A 295 -32.17 16.28 -9.50
N ARG A 296 -31.07 17.02 -9.64
CA ARG A 296 -31.07 18.49 -9.76
C ARG A 296 -30.80 18.88 -11.20
N TRP A 297 -31.44 19.95 -11.65
CA TRP A 297 -31.30 20.39 -13.03
C TRP A 297 -31.52 21.89 -13.20
N SER A 298 -30.96 22.44 -14.28
CA SER A 298 -31.07 23.85 -14.62
C SER A 298 -31.31 24.03 -16.12
N ALA A 299 -32.20 24.94 -16.48
CA ALA A 299 -32.44 25.26 -17.88
C ALA A 299 -31.42 26.27 -18.38
N ALA A 300 -30.80 26.02 -19.55
CA ALA A 300 -29.77 26.90 -20.12
C ALA A 300 -30.23 28.37 -20.18
N GLY A 301 -31.46 28.64 -20.63
CA GLY A 301 -32.00 30.00 -20.71
C GLY A 301 -32.52 30.61 -19.39
N SER A 302 -32.29 29.98 -18.23
CA SER A 302 -32.78 30.46 -16.93
C SER A 302 -31.80 31.38 -16.21
N VAL A 303 -32.23 31.98 -15.09
CA VAL A 303 -31.37 32.86 -14.27
C VAL A 303 -30.16 32.11 -13.69
N ILE A 304 -30.31 30.81 -13.43
CA ILE A 304 -29.24 29.93 -12.98
C ILE A 304 -29.10 28.84 -14.06
N PRO A 305 -28.30 29.09 -15.11
CA PRO A 305 -28.23 28.24 -16.29
C PRO A 305 -27.36 26.98 -16.12
N SER A 306 -26.88 26.75 -14.90
CA SER A 306 -25.96 25.66 -14.54
C SER A 306 -26.45 24.88 -13.32
N VAL A 307 -25.96 23.65 -13.19
CA VAL A 307 -25.88 22.98 -11.89
C VAL A 307 -24.45 23.17 -11.40
N THR A 308 -24.28 23.73 -10.21
CA THR A 308 -22.95 24.01 -9.63
C THR A 308 -22.81 23.26 -8.31
N LEU A 309 -21.71 22.52 -8.18
CA LEU A 309 -21.31 21.80 -6.98
C LEU A 309 -20.05 22.47 -6.43
N THR A 310 -20.07 22.85 -5.16
CA THR A 310 -18.88 23.34 -4.44
C THR A 310 -18.57 22.36 -3.33
N LEU A 311 -17.31 21.92 -3.27
CA LEU A 311 -16.80 20.92 -2.34
C LEU A 311 -15.65 21.53 -1.55
N ASP A 312 -15.68 21.40 -0.22
CA ASP A 312 -14.51 21.66 0.61
C ASP A 312 -13.48 20.55 0.36
N VAL A 313 -12.23 20.93 0.09
CA VAL A 313 -11.12 20.01 -0.23
C VAL A 313 -9.83 20.51 0.40
N GLU A 314 -8.81 19.66 0.46
CA GLU A 314 -7.50 19.99 1.00
C GLU A 314 -6.55 20.45 -0.11
N THR A 315 -5.94 21.62 0.04
CA THR A 315 -4.99 22.13 -0.95
C THR A 315 -3.74 21.25 -0.99
N GLY A 316 -3.36 20.77 -2.17
CA GLY A 316 -2.22 19.88 -2.39
C GLY A 316 -2.60 18.40 -2.48
N SER A 317 -3.79 18.02 -2.01
CA SER A 317 -4.25 16.63 -2.04
C SER A 317 -4.77 16.20 -3.41
N THR A 318 -4.56 14.92 -3.76
CA THR A 318 -5.02 14.34 -5.03
C THR A 318 -6.35 13.60 -4.83
N TYR A 319 -7.35 13.97 -5.62
CA TYR A 319 -8.69 13.41 -5.56
C TYR A 319 -9.12 12.74 -6.87
N GLN A 320 -9.99 11.73 -6.75
CA GLN A 320 -10.76 11.14 -7.84
C GLN A 320 -12.25 11.46 -7.64
N LEU A 321 -12.82 12.22 -8.57
CA LEU A 321 -14.23 12.62 -8.60
C LEU A 321 -14.99 11.76 -9.60
N GLN A 322 -16.06 11.09 -9.19
CA GLN A 322 -17.01 10.45 -10.11
C GLN A 322 -18.35 11.18 -10.11
N LEU A 323 -18.76 11.70 -11.25
CA LEU A 323 -20.07 12.33 -11.45
C LEU A 323 -21.00 11.33 -12.14
N MET A 324 -22.17 11.08 -11.54
CA MET A 324 -23.10 10.04 -11.98
C MET A 324 -24.36 10.64 -12.61
N PHE A 325 -24.80 10.06 -13.72
CA PHE A 325 -25.90 10.57 -14.54
C PHE A 325 -26.87 9.49 -15.00
N ALA A 326 -28.17 9.68 -14.75
CA ALA A 326 -29.25 8.84 -15.23
C ALA A 326 -30.31 9.67 -15.99
N GLU A 327 -30.27 9.61 -17.32
CA GLU A 327 -31.14 10.37 -18.23
C GLU A 327 -32.41 9.57 -18.63
N GLN A 328 -33.56 10.23 -18.66
CA GLN A 328 -34.86 9.60 -18.96
C GLN A 328 -35.53 10.09 -20.24
N CYS A 329 -35.42 11.38 -20.57
CA CYS A 329 -36.35 12.00 -21.52
C CYS A 329 -35.70 12.35 -22.85
N CYS A 330 -34.41 12.69 -22.84
CA CYS A 330 -33.93 13.62 -23.84
C CYS A 330 -32.62 13.14 -24.47
N ALA A 331 -32.72 12.46 -25.61
CA ALA A 331 -31.57 11.92 -26.36
C ALA A 331 -30.64 13.02 -26.91
N GLY A 332 -31.14 14.24 -27.08
CA GLY A 332 -30.37 15.40 -27.54
C GLY A 332 -29.82 16.26 -26.40
N ARG A 333 -29.71 15.73 -25.17
CA ARG A 333 -29.23 16.51 -24.04
C ARG A 333 -27.71 16.63 -24.03
N ALA A 334 -27.18 17.85 -23.94
CA ALA A 334 -25.75 18.06 -23.67
C ALA A 334 -25.48 19.30 -22.82
N PHE A 335 -24.36 19.28 -22.11
CA PHE A 335 -23.84 20.40 -21.31
C PHE A 335 -22.32 20.21 -21.15
N ASP A 336 -21.59 21.31 -20.97
CA ASP A 336 -20.17 21.25 -20.63
C ASP A 336 -19.99 20.93 -19.15
N ILE A 337 -18.90 20.25 -18.81
CA ILE A 337 -18.46 20.05 -17.43
C ILE A 337 -17.18 20.83 -17.24
N LEU A 338 -17.16 21.70 -16.23
CA LEU A 338 -16.02 22.51 -15.85
C LEU A 338 -15.62 22.22 -14.40
N LEU A 339 -14.32 22.22 -14.12
CA LEU A 339 -13.74 22.16 -12.78
C LEU A 339 -12.95 23.45 -12.54
N ASP A 340 -13.30 24.21 -11.50
CA ASP A 340 -12.76 25.55 -11.21
C ASP A 340 -12.77 26.51 -12.42
N GLY A 341 -13.76 26.32 -13.30
CA GLY A 341 -13.91 27.11 -14.52
C GLY A 341 -13.10 26.61 -15.72
N ALA A 342 -12.24 25.61 -15.56
CA ALA A 342 -11.56 24.93 -16.66
C ALA A 342 -12.46 23.84 -17.27
N LEU A 343 -12.51 23.75 -18.60
CA LEU A 343 -13.33 22.77 -19.32
C LEU A 343 -12.73 21.36 -19.17
N VAL A 344 -13.44 20.44 -18.51
CA VAL A 344 -12.99 19.05 -18.29
C VAL A 344 -13.68 18.03 -19.18
N VAL A 345 -14.93 18.29 -19.60
CA VAL A 345 -15.64 17.51 -20.62
C VAL A 345 -16.47 18.45 -21.50
N ASN A 346 -16.19 18.44 -22.80
CA ASN A 346 -16.89 19.27 -23.79
C ASN A 346 -18.15 18.58 -24.32
N GLU A 347 -19.27 19.31 -24.34
CA GLU A 347 -20.58 18.88 -24.87
C GLU A 347 -20.98 17.47 -24.40
N TYR A 348 -20.87 17.21 -23.10
CA TYR A 348 -21.17 15.91 -22.51
C TYR A 348 -22.64 15.53 -22.69
N ASN A 349 -22.89 14.36 -23.28
CA ASN A 349 -24.21 13.79 -23.45
C ASN A 349 -24.31 12.44 -22.70
N PRO A 350 -24.98 12.38 -21.53
CA PRO A 350 -25.07 11.15 -20.74
C PRO A 350 -25.83 10.03 -21.46
N SER A 351 -26.81 10.38 -22.32
CA SER A 351 -27.64 9.38 -22.99
C SER A 351 -26.87 8.50 -23.99
N ILE A 352 -25.76 8.98 -24.54
CA ILE A 352 -24.90 8.20 -25.45
C ILE A 352 -24.29 7.01 -24.70
N PHE A 353 -23.74 7.25 -23.51
CA PHE A 353 -23.07 6.24 -22.69
C PHE A 353 -24.08 5.31 -21.99
N GLN A 354 -25.24 5.85 -21.64
CA GLN A 354 -26.37 5.09 -21.13
C GLN A 354 -26.98 4.12 -22.17
N GLY A 355 -26.60 4.20 -23.45
CA GLY A 355 -27.18 3.40 -24.52
C GLY A 355 -28.57 3.88 -24.97
N GLY A 356 -28.86 5.16 -24.77
CA GLY A 356 -30.09 5.85 -25.18
C GLY A 356 -30.88 6.40 -24.00
N ALA A 357 -31.63 7.48 -24.25
CA ALA A 357 -32.51 8.09 -23.25
C ALA A 357 -33.59 7.09 -22.77
N GLY A 358 -33.79 7.00 -21.46
CA GLY A 358 -34.80 6.14 -20.84
C GLY A 358 -34.35 4.69 -20.61
N ASN A 359 -33.10 4.34 -20.90
CA ASN A 359 -32.53 3.04 -20.53
C ASN A 359 -32.43 2.95 -18.99
N ARG A 360 -32.88 1.83 -18.43
CA ARG A 360 -33.02 1.66 -16.97
C ARG A 360 -32.00 0.70 -16.36
N THR A 361 -31.18 0.04 -17.19
CA THR A 361 -30.26 -1.03 -16.76
C THR A 361 -28.80 -0.60 -16.80
N ARG A 362 -28.54 0.69 -17.01
CA ARG A 362 -27.21 1.30 -16.98
C ARG A 362 -27.33 2.81 -16.86
N ALA A 363 -26.30 3.46 -16.35
CA ALA A 363 -26.16 4.91 -16.26
C ALA A 363 -24.78 5.36 -16.75
N ALA A 364 -24.56 6.66 -16.87
CA ALA A 364 -23.31 7.23 -17.34
C ALA A 364 -22.51 7.81 -16.17
N VAL A 365 -21.19 7.69 -16.23
CA VAL A 365 -20.27 8.22 -15.22
C VAL A 365 -19.15 9.01 -15.89
N VAL A 366 -18.77 10.12 -15.27
CA VAL A 366 -17.58 10.90 -15.60
C VAL A 366 -16.64 10.82 -14.42
N THR A 367 -15.49 10.18 -14.58
CA THR A 367 -14.42 10.11 -13.58
C THR A 367 -13.37 11.15 -13.91
N HIS A 368 -12.97 11.99 -12.96
CA HIS A 368 -11.93 13.00 -13.12
C HIS A 368 -10.94 12.97 -11.96
N ARG A 369 -9.64 12.91 -12.26
CA ARG A 369 -8.57 13.01 -11.25
C ARG A 369 -7.92 14.39 -11.25
N PHE A 370 -7.75 14.99 -10.07
CA PHE A 370 -7.17 16.33 -9.94
C PHE A 370 -6.44 16.51 -8.61
N VAL A 371 -5.49 17.45 -8.59
CA VAL A 371 -4.87 17.96 -7.36
C VAL A 371 -5.63 19.23 -6.96
N ALA A 372 -6.14 19.28 -5.74
CA ALA A 372 -6.87 20.45 -5.24
C ALA A 372 -5.92 21.64 -5.04
N ARG A 373 -6.20 22.77 -5.68
CA ARG A 373 -5.34 23.99 -5.60
C ARG A 373 -5.75 24.98 -4.54
N ASN A 374 -6.98 24.85 -4.06
CA ASN A 374 -7.61 25.72 -3.08
C ASN A 374 -8.33 24.85 -2.07
N SER A 375 -8.78 25.45 -0.96
CA SER A 375 -9.57 24.76 0.05
C SER A 375 -11.02 24.44 -0.39
N GLN A 376 -11.38 24.85 -1.61
CA GLN A 376 -12.65 24.52 -2.26
C GLN A 376 -12.42 24.26 -3.74
N VAL A 377 -13.15 23.31 -4.28
CA VAL A 377 -13.25 23.05 -5.71
C VAL A 377 -14.70 23.23 -6.18
N THR A 378 -14.88 23.81 -7.36
CA THR A 378 -16.19 24.05 -7.96
C THR A 378 -16.35 23.28 -9.25
N VAL A 379 -17.31 22.36 -9.29
CA VAL A 379 -17.74 21.66 -10.51
C VAL A 379 -18.97 22.38 -11.08
N THR A 380 -18.90 22.81 -12.34
CA THR A 380 -20.01 23.47 -13.02
C THR A 380 -20.47 22.67 -14.22
N LEU A 381 -21.75 22.31 -14.26
CA LEU A 381 -22.41 21.72 -15.42
C LEU A 381 -23.16 22.83 -16.17
N PHE A 382 -22.74 23.16 -17.39
CA PHE A 382 -23.12 24.40 -18.07
C PHE A 382 -23.75 24.16 -19.45
N GLY A 383 -24.99 24.60 -19.64
CA GLY A 383 -25.76 24.35 -20.87
C GLY A 383 -25.55 25.35 -22.02
N GLU A 384 -25.08 26.57 -21.75
CA GLU A 384 -25.06 27.65 -22.76
C GLU A 384 -23.88 27.57 -23.75
N GLY A 385 -22.91 26.67 -23.53
CA GLY A 385 -21.72 26.49 -24.39
C GLY A 385 -21.90 25.55 -25.59
N ILE A 386 -23.07 24.92 -25.74
CA ILE A 386 -23.30 23.86 -26.72
C ILE A 386 -23.50 24.43 -28.14
N THR A 387 -22.73 23.92 -29.09
CA THR A 387 -22.69 24.33 -30.50
C THR A 387 -23.11 23.23 -31.47
N THR A 388 -23.04 21.96 -31.06
CA THR A 388 -23.42 20.81 -31.89
C THR A 388 -24.94 20.77 -32.14
N PRO A 389 -25.41 20.87 -33.40
CA PRO A 389 -26.84 21.01 -33.73
C PRO A 389 -27.74 19.83 -33.29
N GLU A 390 -27.18 18.63 -33.18
CA GLU A 390 -27.88 17.42 -32.74
C GLU A 390 -28.24 17.47 -31.25
N PHE A 391 -27.52 18.27 -30.46
CA PHE A 391 -27.80 18.48 -29.04
C PHE A 391 -28.72 19.67 -28.87
N ASN A 392 -30.03 19.41 -28.85
CA ASN A 392 -31.07 20.44 -28.83
C ASN A 392 -31.71 20.65 -27.45
N ASP A 393 -31.30 19.88 -26.44
CA ASP A 393 -31.65 20.08 -25.03
C ASP A 393 -30.37 20.45 -24.28
N HIS A 394 -30.29 21.67 -23.80
CA HIS A 394 -29.09 22.19 -23.14
C HIS A 394 -29.23 22.19 -21.61
N ASN A 395 -30.20 21.47 -21.07
CA ASN A 395 -30.45 21.46 -19.64
C ASN A 395 -29.36 20.66 -18.92
N ALA A 396 -28.63 21.29 -18.02
CA ALA A 396 -27.69 20.61 -17.15
C ALA A 396 -28.44 19.75 -16.12
N ILE A 397 -27.96 18.52 -15.90
CA ILE A 397 -28.52 17.58 -14.92
C ILE A 397 -27.46 16.96 -14.03
N PHE A 398 -27.86 16.51 -12.84
CA PHE A 398 -26.97 15.90 -11.87
C PHE A 398 -27.72 14.96 -10.90
N ASN A 399 -27.26 13.72 -10.72
CA ASN A 399 -27.91 12.71 -9.87
C ASN A 399 -27.12 12.41 -8.58
N ALA A 400 -25.82 12.17 -8.70
CA ALA A 400 -24.96 11.79 -7.57
C ALA A 400 -23.49 12.01 -7.90
N PHE A 401 -22.63 11.99 -6.87
CA PHE A 401 -21.19 11.93 -7.05
C PHE A 401 -20.47 11.23 -5.90
N THR A 402 -19.26 10.78 -6.17
CA THR A 402 -18.26 10.41 -5.15
C THR A 402 -17.01 11.27 -5.33
N LEU A 403 -16.34 11.61 -4.23
CA LEU A 403 -15.03 12.22 -4.19
C LEU A 403 -14.14 11.40 -3.27
N GLU A 404 -13.20 10.70 -3.87
CA GLU A 404 -12.24 9.82 -3.21
C GLU A 404 -10.90 10.55 -3.06
N LEU A 405 -10.27 10.42 -1.90
CA LEU A 405 -8.89 10.85 -1.72
C LEU A 405 -7.95 9.73 -2.19
N THR A 406 -7.09 10.02 -3.16
CA THR A 406 -6.23 9.01 -3.80
C THR A 406 -4.78 9.02 -3.33
N ASP A 407 -4.39 10.02 -2.54
CA ASP A 407 -3.12 10.02 -1.80
C ASP A 407 -3.40 9.93 -0.29
N GLN A 408 -3.20 8.72 0.24
CA GLN A 408 -3.49 8.37 1.64
C GLN A 408 -2.36 8.76 2.60
N ASN A 409 -1.23 9.29 2.10
CA ASN A 409 -0.04 9.56 2.91
C ASN A 409 0.23 11.07 3.09
N VAL A 410 -0.71 11.93 2.68
CA VAL A 410 -0.60 13.36 2.97
C VAL A 410 -0.69 13.55 4.48
N ASP A 411 0.32 14.20 5.05
CA ASP A 411 0.46 14.52 6.47
C ASP A 411 0.84 16.01 6.53
N SER A 412 -0.18 16.87 6.57
CA SER A 412 -0.06 18.32 6.39
C SER A 412 0.57 19.02 7.58
N ASP A 413 0.39 18.49 8.79
CA ASP A 413 0.97 19.02 10.01
C ASP A 413 2.25 18.28 10.47
N ALA A 414 2.65 17.25 9.71
CA ALA A 414 3.89 16.49 9.81
C ALA A 414 4.06 15.81 11.17
N ASP A 415 2.97 15.31 11.71
CA ASP A 415 2.90 14.74 13.06
C ASP A 415 3.06 13.21 13.06
N GLY A 416 3.02 12.58 11.87
CA GLY A 416 3.15 11.15 11.65
C GLY A 416 1.83 10.40 11.49
N LEU A 417 0.68 11.08 11.55
CA LEU A 417 -0.62 10.57 11.14
C LEU A 417 -0.96 11.13 9.76
N PRO A 418 -1.51 10.32 8.84
CA PRO A 418 -2.02 10.88 7.59
C PRO A 418 -3.32 11.66 7.80
N ASP A 419 -3.42 12.84 7.19
CA ASP A 419 -4.61 13.71 7.20
C ASP A 419 -5.93 12.95 6.94
N PRO A 420 -6.04 12.04 5.95
CA PRO A 420 -7.27 11.27 5.77
C PRO A 420 -7.66 10.41 6.97
N TYR A 421 -6.69 9.76 7.61
CA TYR A 421 -6.95 8.95 8.80
C TYR A 421 -7.48 9.84 9.92
N GLU A 422 -6.82 10.97 10.17
CA GLU A 422 -7.24 11.89 11.23
C GLU A 422 -8.62 12.49 11.00
N ARG A 423 -8.95 12.87 9.76
CA ARG A 423 -10.29 13.39 9.45
C ARG A 423 -11.37 12.32 9.55
N LEU A 424 -11.08 11.08 9.14
CA LEU A 424 -12.04 9.99 9.24
C LEU A 424 -12.31 9.65 10.72
N ALA A 425 -11.26 9.58 11.52
CA ALA A 425 -11.34 9.22 12.93
C ALA A 425 -11.83 10.37 13.83
N PHE A 426 -11.28 11.58 13.65
CA PHE A 426 -11.42 12.70 14.59
C PHE A 426 -12.20 13.89 14.00
N GLY A 427 -12.32 13.97 12.67
CA GLY A 427 -12.98 15.08 11.97
C GLY A 427 -12.11 16.32 11.74
N ASP A 428 -10.88 16.35 12.28
CA ASP A 428 -9.89 17.41 12.09
C ASP A 428 -8.46 16.87 12.27
N LEU A 429 -7.45 17.73 12.06
CA LEU A 429 -6.01 17.44 12.18
C LEU A 429 -5.45 17.90 13.55
N THR A 430 -6.26 17.86 14.62
CA THR A 430 -5.81 18.38 15.93
C THR A 430 -5.29 17.32 16.87
N GLN A 431 -5.57 16.05 16.57
CA GLN A 431 -5.01 14.94 17.29
C GLN A 431 -3.52 14.82 16.98
N THR A 432 -2.83 13.99 17.75
CA THR A 432 -1.42 13.72 17.44
C THR A 432 -1.18 12.23 17.37
N ALA A 433 -0.12 11.79 16.70
CA ALA A 433 0.35 10.40 16.72
C ALA A 433 0.49 9.80 18.15
N THR A 434 0.74 10.64 19.15
CA THR A 434 0.87 10.23 20.57
C THR A 434 -0.40 10.38 21.41
N GLY A 435 -1.51 10.84 20.80
CA GLY A 435 -2.81 10.97 21.45
C GLY A 435 -3.42 9.60 21.76
N ASP A 436 -4.24 9.56 22.81
CA ASP A 436 -5.03 8.41 23.26
C ASP A 436 -6.42 8.98 23.64
N PRO A 437 -7.29 9.21 22.64
CA PRO A 437 -8.52 9.98 22.79
C PRO A 437 -9.59 9.26 23.60
N ASP A 438 -9.61 7.93 23.54
CA ASP A 438 -10.60 7.07 24.14
C ASP A 438 -10.12 6.37 25.42
N ALA A 439 -8.85 6.57 25.78
CA ALA A 439 -8.22 6.15 27.04
C ALA A 439 -8.23 4.63 27.20
N ASP A 440 -7.93 3.92 26.13
CA ASP A 440 -7.86 2.47 26.08
C ASP A 440 -6.45 1.93 26.34
N GLY A 441 -5.42 2.77 26.17
CA GLY A 441 -4.01 2.47 26.37
C GLY A 441 -3.22 2.25 25.07
N SER A 442 -3.90 2.23 23.93
CA SER A 442 -3.34 2.40 22.60
C SER A 442 -3.20 3.89 22.27
N ASN A 443 -2.40 4.24 21.27
CA ASN A 443 -2.31 5.62 20.80
C ASN A 443 -2.63 5.68 19.31
N ASN A 444 -2.98 6.86 18.81
CA ASN A 444 -3.42 7.05 17.43
C ASN A 444 -2.46 6.42 16.39
N ALA A 445 -1.14 6.47 16.62
CA ALA A 445 -0.17 5.85 15.72
C ALA A 445 -0.21 4.31 15.77
N ALA A 446 -0.39 3.72 16.95
CA ALA A 446 -0.56 2.28 17.11
C ALA A 446 -1.90 1.82 16.53
N GLU A 447 -2.96 2.59 16.75
CA GLU A 447 -4.31 2.29 16.23
C GLU A 447 -4.33 2.39 14.70
N PHE A 448 -3.69 3.41 14.13
CA PHE A 448 -3.48 3.49 12.68
C PHE A 448 -2.71 2.27 12.14
N ALA A 449 -1.65 1.84 12.83
CA ALA A 449 -0.85 0.70 12.40
C ALA A 449 -1.59 -0.65 12.53
N ASN A 450 -2.43 -0.79 13.55
CA ASN A 450 -3.19 -2.01 13.84
C ASN A 450 -4.57 -2.03 13.17
N GLY A 451 -5.02 -0.92 12.58
CA GLY A 451 -6.32 -0.79 11.94
C GLY A 451 -7.49 -0.68 12.92
N THR A 452 -7.23 -0.31 14.17
CA THR A 452 -8.25 -0.18 15.22
C THR A 452 -8.82 1.25 15.27
N ASN A 453 -9.94 1.45 15.97
CA ASN A 453 -10.66 2.72 15.98
C ASN A 453 -10.18 3.63 17.13
N PRO A 454 -9.50 4.75 16.83
CA PRO A 454 -8.89 5.61 17.85
C PRO A 454 -9.86 6.46 18.68
N THR A 455 -11.16 6.23 18.50
CA THR A 455 -12.23 6.89 19.26
C THR A 455 -13.15 5.89 19.95
N PHE A 456 -12.87 4.59 19.82
CA PHE A 456 -13.67 3.51 20.35
C PHE A 456 -12.78 2.47 21.05
N PRO A 457 -12.80 2.38 22.40
CA PRO A 457 -11.79 1.68 23.18
C PRO A 457 -11.65 0.16 23.00
N ASP A 458 -12.50 -0.47 22.20
CA ASP A 458 -12.69 -1.93 22.12
C ASP A 458 -13.27 -2.22 20.72
N THR A 459 -12.40 -2.29 19.72
CA THR A 459 -12.77 -2.23 18.31
C THR A 459 -13.63 -3.41 17.86
N ASP A 460 -13.38 -4.61 18.37
CA ASP A 460 -14.11 -5.83 18.01
C ASP A 460 -15.22 -6.23 19.00
N GLY A 461 -15.26 -5.60 20.17
CA GLY A 461 -16.36 -5.70 21.13
C GLY A 461 -16.33 -6.96 21.98
N ASP A 462 -15.16 -7.56 22.18
CA ASP A 462 -14.98 -8.80 22.94
C ASP A 462 -14.90 -8.57 24.47
N GLY A 463 -14.68 -7.30 24.88
CA GLY A 463 -14.57 -6.85 26.26
C GLY A 463 -13.15 -6.66 26.78
N LEU A 464 -12.13 -6.89 25.96
CA LEU A 464 -10.79 -6.32 26.08
C LEU A 464 -10.78 -4.94 25.42
N LYS A 465 -9.74 -4.17 25.69
CA LYS A 465 -9.51 -2.90 25.01
C LYS A 465 -8.38 -3.09 24.02
N ASP A 466 -8.34 -2.35 22.92
CA ASP A 466 -7.30 -2.51 21.90
C ASP A 466 -5.89 -2.43 22.52
N GLY A 467 -5.67 -1.50 23.45
CA GLY A 467 -4.41 -1.35 24.19
C GLY A 467 -4.06 -2.49 25.18
N GLN A 468 -5.01 -3.36 25.51
CA GLN A 468 -4.82 -4.56 26.35
C GLN A 468 -4.50 -5.81 25.54
N GLU A 469 -4.84 -5.82 24.26
CA GLU A 469 -4.74 -6.96 23.36
C GLU A 469 -3.33 -7.11 22.78
N ILE A 470 -2.43 -7.57 23.64
CA ILE A 470 -1.03 -7.82 23.28
C ILE A 470 -0.83 -9.23 22.73
N GLU A 471 -1.60 -10.19 23.26
CA GLU A 471 -1.51 -11.63 22.91
C GLU A 471 -2.67 -12.10 22.04
N THR A 472 -3.69 -11.25 21.85
CA THR A 472 -4.88 -11.46 21.02
C THR A 472 -4.89 -10.45 19.88
N ASN A 473 -5.83 -10.57 18.94
CA ASN A 473 -5.95 -9.66 17.81
C ASN A 473 -7.10 -8.68 18.03
N PRO A 474 -6.86 -7.35 18.14
CA PRO A 474 -7.89 -6.35 18.46
C PRO A 474 -8.95 -6.10 17.36
N LEU A 475 -8.91 -6.89 16.28
CA LEU A 475 -9.89 -6.89 15.20
C LEU A 475 -10.63 -8.23 15.10
N ASN A 476 -10.40 -9.15 16.04
CA ASN A 476 -10.94 -10.49 16.02
C ASN A 476 -11.33 -10.94 17.44
N PRO A 477 -12.63 -10.99 17.76
CA PRO A 477 -13.10 -11.14 19.13
C PRO A 477 -12.99 -12.57 19.71
N ASP A 478 -12.47 -13.52 18.92
CA ASP A 478 -12.33 -14.96 19.24
C ASP A 478 -11.11 -15.50 18.46
N SER A 479 -9.95 -15.52 19.12
CA SER A 479 -8.63 -15.76 18.52
C SER A 479 -8.41 -17.21 18.09
N ASP A 480 -8.92 -18.19 18.83
CA ASP A 480 -8.78 -19.62 18.50
C ASP A 480 -10.02 -20.26 17.87
N ASN A 481 -11.11 -19.48 17.74
CA ASN A 481 -12.37 -19.85 17.08
C ASN A 481 -13.07 -21.04 17.75
N ASP A 482 -13.07 -21.07 19.08
CA ASP A 482 -13.73 -22.09 19.87
C ASP A 482 -15.17 -21.71 20.29
N GLY A 483 -15.53 -20.43 20.14
CA GLY A 483 -16.84 -19.88 20.47
C GLY A 483 -16.93 -19.18 21.82
N LEU A 484 -15.84 -19.08 22.59
CA LEU A 484 -15.65 -18.20 23.73
C LEU A 484 -14.86 -16.97 23.27
N LEU A 485 -15.26 -15.77 23.71
CA LEU A 485 -14.58 -14.53 23.31
C LEU A 485 -13.32 -14.32 24.16
N ASP A 486 -12.23 -13.79 23.59
CA ASP A 486 -10.95 -13.65 24.28
C ASP A 486 -11.10 -12.87 25.60
N GLY A 487 -11.91 -11.80 25.58
CA GLY A 487 -12.24 -11.02 26.76
C GLY A 487 -12.97 -11.80 27.85
N ALA A 488 -13.80 -12.79 27.50
CA ALA A 488 -14.43 -13.69 28.47
C ALA A 488 -13.42 -14.67 29.04
N GLU A 489 -12.55 -15.21 28.20
CA GLU A 489 -11.48 -16.12 28.58
C GLU A 489 -10.55 -15.48 29.60
N ILE A 490 -9.97 -14.33 29.26
CA ILE A 490 -8.99 -13.66 30.14
C ILE A 490 -9.65 -13.15 31.43
N ASN A 491 -10.81 -12.50 31.35
CA ASN A 491 -11.40 -11.80 32.50
C ASN A 491 -12.26 -12.69 33.41
N VAL A 492 -12.88 -13.74 32.88
CA VAL A 492 -13.87 -14.55 33.59
C VAL A 492 -13.36 -15.97 33.83
N HIS A 493 -12.97 -16.67 32.78
CA HIS A 493 -12.70 -18.11 32.82
C HIS A 493 -11.25 -18.44 33.17
N ARG A 494 -10.33 -17.52 32.87
CA ARG A 494 -8.87 -17.67 32.95
C ARG A 494 -8.33 -18.81 32.08
N SER A 495 -9.02 -19.11 30.99
CA SER A 495 -8.52 -19.94 29.90
C SER A 495 -7.54 -19.16 29.01
N ASN A 496 -6.92 -19.85 28.06
CA ASN A 496 -5.96 -19.28 27.12
C ASN A 496 -6.64 -18.98 25.78
N PRO A 497 -6.78 -17.70 25.38
CA PRO A 497 -7.53 -17.31 24.19
C PRO A 497 -6.91 -17.71 22.85
N ASN A 498 -5.74 -18.33 22.88
CA ASN A 498 -5.07 -18.84 21.68
C ASN A 498 -5.05 -20.38 21.65
N ASP A 499 -5.83 -21.02 22.52
CA ASP A 499 -5.82 -22.47 22.71
C ASP A 499 -7.23 -23.01 22.95
N ARG A 500 -7.77 -23.61 21.89
CA ARG A 500 -9.17 -24.04 21.78
C ARG A 500 -9.63 -24.99 22.90
N ASP A 501 -8.71 -25.64 23.61
CA ASP A 501 -8.96 -26.63 24.66
C ASP A 501 -7.83 -26.46 25.71
N THR A 502 -8.01 -25.51 26.61
CA THR A 502 -6.92 -25.02 27.49
C THR A 502 -6.37 -26.11 28.43
N ASP A 503 -7.17 -27.13 28.75
CA ASP A 503 -6.78 -28.20 29.67
C ASP A 503 -6.62 -29.58 29.02
N ASP A 504 -6.69 -29.64 27.69
CA ASP A 504 -6.46 -30.80 26.84
C ASP A 504 -7.36 -32.02 27.16
N ASP A 505 -8.59 -31.79 27.62
CA ASP A 505 -9.51 -32.87 28.00
C ASP A 505 -10.34 -33.41 26.83
N GLY A 506 -10.41 -32.65 25.73
CA GLY A 506 -11.15 -32.97 24.51
C GLY A 506 -12.51 -32.26 24.36
N LEU A 507 -12.87 -31.34 25.25
CA LEU A 507 -13.92 -30.33 25.08
C LEU A 507 -13.27 -28.97 24.84
N THR A 508 -13.88 -28.14 24.00
CA THR A 508 -13.35 -26.78 23.81
C THR A 508 -13.81 -25.86 24.94
N ASP A 509 -13.05 -24.82 25.28
CA ASP A 509 -13.39 -23.91 26.38
C ASP A 509 -14.79 -23.29 26.17
N GLY A 510 -15.12 -22.92 24.94
CA GLY A 510 -16.44 -22.48 24.50
C GLY A 510 -17.54 -23.53 24.65
N GLU A 511 -17.27 -24.81 24.34
CA GLU A 511 -18.21 -25.91 24.58
C GLU A 511 -18.46 -26.10 26.08
N GLU A 512 -17.40 -25.99 26.87
CA GLU A 512 -17.48 -26.14 28.31
C GLU A 512 -18.31 -25.04 28.96
N VAL A 513 -18.07 -23.78 28.60
CA VAL A 513 -18.83 -22.65 29.14
C VAL A 513 -20.29 -22.66 28.65
N ALA A 514 -20.50 -22.90 27.36
CA ALA A 514 -21.83 -22.79 26.75
C ALA A 514 -22.74 -24.00 27.00
N THR A 515 -22.17 -25.21 27.11
CA THR A 515 -22.93 -26.46 27.06
C THR A 515 -22.88 -27.27 28.35
N THR A 516 -21.70 -27.55 28.89
CA THR A 516 -21.51 -28.44 30.05
C THR A 516 -21.53 -27.64 31.37
N GLY A 517 -21.10 -26.38 31.31
CA GLY A 517 -20.86 -25.46 32.41
C GLY A 517 -19.72 -25.90 33.34
N THR A 518 -18.71 -26.59 32.80
CA THR A 518 -17.46 -27.02 33.47
C THR A 518 -16.43 -25.87 33.52
N ASP A 519 -15.28 -26.10 34.15
CA ASP A 519 -14.21 -25.11 34.31
C ASP A 519 -13.11 -25.36 33.27
N PRO A 520 -12.93 -24.50 32.26
CA PRO A 520 -12.05 -24.73 31.11
C PRO A 520 -10.54 -24.65 31.41
N THR A 521 -10.18 -24.85 32.67
CA THR A 521 -8.78 -24.90 33.12
C THR A 521 -8.52 -26.16 33.93
N LYS A 522 -9.46 -27.11 33.90
CA LYS A 522 -9.46 -28.36 34.63
C LYS A 522 -10.15 -29.46 33.83
N ALA A 523 -9.32 -30.35 33.30
CA ALA A 523 -9.78 -31.57 32.65
C ALA A 523 -10.80 -32.38 33.48
N ASP A 524 -10.76 -32.32 34.82
CA ASP A 524 -11.75 -32.94 35.72
C ASP A 524 -12.30 -31.89 36.70
N THR A 525 -13.45 -31.29 36.36
CA THR A 525 -14.03 -30.16 37.10
C THR A 525 -14.41 -30.53 38.54
N ASP A 526 -14.93 -31.73 38.77
CA ASP A 526 -15.40 -32.17 40.08
C ASP A 526 -14.40 -33.01 40.88
N SER A 527 -13.25 -33.29 40.26
CA SER A 527 -12.10 -33.98 40.82
C SER A 527 -12.41 -35.40 41.28
N ASP A 528 -13.23 -36.13 40.53
CA ASP A 528 -13.66 -37.48 40.87
C ASP A 528 -12.89 -38.60 40.14
N GLY A 529 -12.01 -38.22 39.20
CA GLY A 529 -11.08 -39.06 38.47
C GLY A 529 -11.50 -39.41 37.04
N PHE A 530 -12.48 -38.70 36.47
CA PHE A 530 -12.88 -38.80 35.07
C PHE A 530 -12.90 -37.41 34.47
N ASP A 531 -12.29 -37.26 33.29
CA ASP A 531 -12.27 -35.97 32.63
C ASP A 531 -13.68 -35.56 32.13
N ASP A 532 -13.96 -34.27 32.02
CA ASP A 532 -15.29 -33.74 31.72
C ASP A 532 -15.79 -34.24 30.35
N SER A 533 -14.92 -34.30 29.35
CA SER A 533 -15.21 -34.90 28.03
C SER A 533 -15.64 -36.37 28.12
N THR A 534 -15.05 -37.10 29.06
CA THR A 534 -15.38 -38.51 29.34
C THR A 534 -16.76 -38.63 29.92
N GLU A 535 -17.11 -37.76 30.86
CA GLU A 535 -18.41 -37.74 31.49
C GLU A 535 -19.52 -37.35 30.52
N VAL A 536 -19.30 -36.29 29.74
CA VAL A 536 -20.22 -35.84 28.68
C VAL A 536 -20.46 -36.95 27.66
N TYR A 537 -19.40 -37.60 27.17
CA TYR A 537 -19.51 -38.73 26.24
C TYR A 537 -20.33 -39.89 26.82
N ASN A 538 -20.19 -40.16 28.12
CA ASN A 538 -20.93 -41.22 28.81
C ASN A 538 -22.27 -40.77 29.39
N ALA A 539 -22.71 -39.53 29.09
CA ALA A 539 -23.93 -38.92 29.60
C ALA A 539 -24.05 -38.93 31.13
N THR A 540 -22.92 -38.71 31.82
CA THR A 540 -22.86 -38.40 33.25
C THR A 540 -22.70 -36.90 33.49
N ASP A 541 -22.83 -36.47 34.74
CA ASP A 541 -22.78 -35.05 35.13
C ASP A 541 -21.36 -34.68 35.57
N PRO A 542 -20.58 -33.94 34.75
CA PRO A 542 -19.18 -33.61 35.01
C PRO A 542 -18.94 -32.69 36.22
N LYS A 543 -20.00 -32.28 36.91
CA LYS A 543 -19.95 -31.36 38.05
C LYS A 543 -20.36 -32.02 39.36
N SER A 544 -20.50 -33.34 39.34
CA SER A 544 -21.09 -34.11 40.42
C SER A 544 -20.30 -35.39 40.64
N SER A 545 -19.37 -35.34 41.60
CA SER A 545 -18.49 -36.46 41.98
C SER A 545 -19.17 -37.79 42.39
N GLY A 546 -20.51 -37.81 42.44
CA GLY A 546 -21.33 -39.00 42.63
C GLY A 546 -21.90 -39.61 41.33
N SER A 547 -21.70 -38.96 40.18
CA SER A 547 -22.27 -39.30 38.89
C SER A 547 -21.17 -39.82 37.95
N LYS A 548 -20.65 -41.02 38.21
CA LYS A 548 -19.52 -41.55 37.44
C LYS A 548 -19.96 -42.38 36.24
N PRO A 549 -19.21 -42.35 35.12
CA PRO A 549 -19.39 -43.29 34.02
C PRO A 549 -19.36 -44.75 34.51
N ASP A 550 -20.22 -45.59 33.95
CA ASP A 550 -20.05 -47.04 34.09
C ASP A 550 -18.69 -47.39 33.44
N LYS A 551 -17.79 -48.04 34.20
CA LYS A 551 -16.34 -48.28 33.97
C LYS A 551 -15.90 -48.91 32.61
N LEU A 552 -16.59 -48.70 31.51
CA LEU A 552 -16.26 -49.19 30.18
C LEU A 552 -16.07 -48.00 29.23
N LEU A 553 -14.85 -47.45 29.20
CA LEU A 553 -14.45 -46.54 28.14
C LEU A 553 -13.98 -47.37 26.94
N VAL A 554 -14.63 -47.20 25.78
CA VAL A 554 -14.15 -47.78 24.51
C VAL A 554 -13.88 -46.63 23.56
N ARG A 555 -12.61 -46.23 23.45
CA ARG A 555 -12.13 -45.23 22.49
C ARG A 555 -11.15 -45.88 21.52
N GLY A 556 -11.04 -45.30 20.32
CA GLY A 556 -9.90 -45.58 19.43
C GLY A 556 -8.69 -44.80 19.92
N PHE A 557 -7.49 -45.23 19.53
CA PHE A 557 -6.26 -44.48 19.73
C PHE A 557 -5.54 -44.37 18.38
N THR A 558 -4.82 -43.27 18.18
CA THR A 558 -4.11 -42.98 16.92
C THR A 558 -2.62 -43.21 17.01
N GLY A 559 -2.05 -43.21 18.22
CA GLY A 559 -0.65 -43.53 18.43
C GLY A 559 -0.22 -43.48 19.89
N GLY A 560 1.08 -43.29 20.09
CA GLY A 560 1.76 -43.38 21.39
C GLY A 560 2.05 -42.04 22.03
N ASP A 561 1.74 -40.92 21.36
CA ASP A 561 1.97 -39.57 21.85
C ASP A 561 0.87 -39.09 22.83
N ASP A 562 1.17 -37.99 23.54
CA ASP A 562 0.22 -37.26 24.39
C ASP A 562 -1.03 -36.87 23.57
N GLY A 563 -2.23 -37.07 24.14
CA GLY A 563 -3.50 -36.73 23.46
C GLY A 563 -4.00 -37.76 22.43
N GLU A 564 -3.24 -38.81 22.10
CA GLU A 564 -3.62 -39.77 21.04
C GLU A 564 -4.51 -40.93 21.50
N GLY A 565 -5.14 -40.81 22.67
CA GLY A 565 -6.18 -41.73 23.16
C GLY A 565 -5.69 -42.94 23.96
N LEU A 566 -4.37 -43.15 24.10
CA LEU A 566 -3.79 -44.07 25.10
C LEU A 566 -3.29 -43.29 26.32
N ASP A 567 -3.83 -43.61 27.50
CA ASP A 567 -3.27 -43.13 28.76
C ASP A 567 -2.02 -43.95 29.13
N LEU A 568 -0.85 -43.37 28.90
CA LEU A 568 0.46 -43.96 29.16
C LEU A 568 1.28 -43.15 30.16
N ASP A 569 0.61 -42.32 30.97
CA ASP A 569 1.24 -41.49 32.00
C ASP A 569 1.06 -42.03 33.41
N GLY A 570 2.07 -41.76 34.24
CA GLY A 570 2.01 -42.05 35.66
C GLY A 570 2.47 -43.45 36.02
N SER A 571 1.78 -44.09 36.97
CA SER A 571 2.28 -45.28 37.68
C SER A 571 1.53 -46.55 37.29
N PHE A 572 2.21 -47.41 36.52
CA PHE A 572 1.65 -48.67 36.03
C PHE A 572 1.95 -49.82 36.99
N LEU A 573 0.89 -50.49 37.49
CA LEU A 573 1.05 -51.78 38.18
C LEU A 573 1.39 -52.90 37.18
N TYR A 574 0.82 -52.82 35.99
CA TYR A 574 1.05 -53.76 34.89
C TYR A 574 1.09 -53.00 33.57
N ALA A 575 2.17 -53.17 32.80
CA ALA A 575 2.26 -52.80 31.40
C ALA A 575 2.96 -53.97 30.68
N PHE A 576 2.24 -54.63 29.76
CA PHE A 576 2.76 -55.83 29.12
C PHE A 576 2.19 -56.03 27.72
N ASN A 577 3.00 -56.62 26.86
CA ASN A 577 2.60 -57.02 25.53
C ASN A 577 2.24 -58.52 25.51
N VAL A 578 1.35 -58.93 24.59
CA VAL A 578 0.88 -60.33 24.51
C VAL A 578 1.49 -61.08 23.35
N GLY A 579 2.18 -62.19 23.60
CA GLY A 579 2.64 -63.10 22.55
C GLY A 579 4.13 -63.07 22.21
N THR A 580 4.94 -62.20 22.81
CA THR A 580 6.41 -62.27 22.72
C THR A 580 7.09 -62.59 24.06
N PRO A 581 8.27 -63.24 24.07
CA PRO A 581 8.98 -63.56 25.31
C PRO A 581 9.91 -62.46 25.88
N GLY A 582 9.85 -61.20 25.43
CA GLY A 582 10.85 -60.16 25.74
C GLY A 582 10.27 -58.85 26.29
N GLU A 583 11.15 -58.01 26.87
CA GLU A 583 10.85 -56.63 27.25
C GLU A 583 10.73 -55.78 25.98
N ILE A 584 9.58 -55.15 25.76
CA ILE A 584 9.35 -54.27 24.62
C ILE A 584 9.28 -52.82 25.08
N GLY A 585 10.44 -52.30 25.51
CA GLY A 585 10.68 -50.86 25.61
C GLY A 585 9.74 -50.06 26.53
N GLN A 586 9.90 -48.74 26.47
CA GLN A 586 9.12 -47.76 27.20
C GLN A 586 8.31 -46.96 26.18
N VAL A 587 7.01 -46.79 26.42
CA VAL A 587 6.16 -45.83 25.70
C VAL A 587 5.70 -44.84 26.75
N ARG A 588 6.15 -43.59 26.66
CA ARG A 588 5.93 -42.55 27.69
C ARG A 588 6.32 -43.07 29.08
N ASP A 589 5.47 -43.06 30.09
CA ASP A 589 5.82 -43.57 31.44
C ASP A 589 5.64 -45.10 31.59
N ALA A 590 5.02 -45.76 30.61
CA ALA A 590 4.72 -47.19 30.67
C ALA A 590 5.88 -48.06 30.14
N TYR A 591 6.38 -48.97 30.97
CA TYR A 591 7.42 -49.95 30.59
C TYR A 591 6.78 -51.30 30.25
N PHE A 592 6.75 -51.66 28.97
CA PHE A 592 6.08 -52.88 28.50
C PHE A 592 6.98 -54.11 28.62
N GLY A 593 6.63 -55.01 29.53
CA GLY A 593 7.23 -56.34 29.64
C GLY A 593 6.47 -57.41 28.85
N ALA A 594 6.94 -58.66 28.94
CA ALA A 594 6.22 -59.80 28.37
C ALA A 594 5.03 -60.23 29.24
N ASP A 595 4.02 -60.86 28.61
CA ASP A 595 2.82 -61.42 29.27
C ASP A 595 3.05 -62.57 30.28
N ASN A 596 4.30 -62.89 30.58
CA ASN A 596 4.71 -63.85 31.61
C ASN A 596 5.23 -63.17 32.89
N MET A 597 5.05 -61.86 33.01
CA MET A 597 5.38 -61.08 34.21
C MET A 597 4.67 -61.64 35.46
N GLU A 598 5.33 -61.55 36.61
CA GLU A 598 4.76 -62.02 37.89
C GLU A 598 3.43 -61.31 38.19
N GLY A 599 2.41 -62.10 38.54
CA GLY A 599 1.07 -61.60 38.80
C GLY A 599 0.16 -61.50 37.58
N ILE A 600 0.65 -61.80 36.37
CA ILE A 600 -0.14 -61.83 35.14
C ILE A 600 -0.36 -63.28 34.70
N THR A 601 -1.56 -63.61 34.24
CA THR A 601 -1.84 -64.89 33.57
C THR A 601 -2.76 -64.67 32.39
N VAL A 602 -2.26 -64.95 31.18
CA VAL A 602 -3.04 -64.89 29.94
C VAL A 602 -3.36 -66.31 29.45
N ALA A 603 -4.64 -66.68 29.53
CA ALA A 603 -5.15 -67.96 29.05
C ALA A 603 -5.72 -67.83 27.63
N ALA A 604 -4.88 -68.14 26.64
CA ALA A 604 -5.23 -68.29 25.23
C ALA A 604 -4.39 -69.41 24.60
N ARG A 605 -4.99 -70.26 23.75
CA ARG A 605 -4.29 -71.39 23.11
C ARG A 605 -3.41 -70.99 21.93
N ASN A 606 -3.73 -69.90 21.24
CA ASN A 606 -3.02 -69.49 20.04
C ASN A 606 -2.29 -68.15 20.25
N ASN A 607 -1.16 -68.00 19.56
CA ASN A 607 -0.30 -66.83 19.58
C ASN A 607 0.24 -66.58 18.17
N ILE A 608 0.24 -65.33 17.72
CA ILE A 608 0.94 -64.85 16.53
C ILE A 608 2.00 -63.83 16.99
N PRO A 609 3.29 -64.22 17.03
CA PRO A 609 4.36 -63.35 17.53
C PRO A 609 4.79 -62.21 16.60
N THR A 610 4.25 -62.14 15.38
CA THR A 610 4.62 -61.18 14.33
C THR A 610 3.37 -60.66 13.63
N TRP A 611 2.46 -60.09 14.42
CA TRP A 611 1.29 -59.36 13.93
C TRP A 611 1.74 -58.01 13.37
N HIS A 612 1.14 -57.58 12.26
CA HIS A 612 1.42 -56.26 11.70
C HIS A 612 0.44 -55.28 12.36
N ALA A 613 0.95 -54.43 13.23
CA ALA A 613 0.19 -53.30 13.75
C ALA A 613 -0.05 -52.26 12.62
N PRO A 614 -1.09 -51.42 12.73
CA PRO A 614 -1.17 -50.18 11.99
C PRO A 614 0.08 -49.31 12.19
N GLU A 615 0.39 -48.48 11.20
CA GLU A 615 1.37 -47.39 11.33
C GLU A 615 0.69 -46.27 12.14
N TYR A 616 1.23 -45.98 13.31
CA TYR A 616 0.65 -45.08 14.31
C TYR A 616 1.23 -43.67 14.25
N GLY A 617 2.38 -43.49 13.59
CA GLY A 617 3.02 -42.19 13.39
C GLY A 617 4.53 -42.34 13.29
N ASP A 618 5.24 -41.20 13.26
CA ASP A 618 6.70 -41.15 13.08
C ASP A 618 7.44 -40.79 14.40
N SER A 619 6.73 -40.66 15.52
CA SER A 619 7.32 -40.28 16.80
C SER A 619 8.10 -41.44 17.43
N GLU A 620 9.00 -41.15 18.39
CA GLU A 620 9.66 -42.21 19.15
C GLU A 620 8.65 -43.02 19.98
N ALA A 621 7.57 -42.39 20.49
CA ALA A 621 6.54 -43.08 21.23
C ALA A 621 5.69 -43.97 20.31
N ASP A 622 5.37 -43.51 19.10
CA ASP A 622 4.68 -44.29 18.07
C ASP A 622 5.49 -45.51 17.66
N ASP A 623 6.76 -45.31 17.28
CA ASP A 623 7.71 -46.38 16.95
C ASP A 623 7.81 -47.42 18.08
N ASN A 624 7.74 -46.96 19.33
CA ASN A 624 7.80 -47.83 20.50
C ASN A 624 6.49 -48.61 20.67
N LEU A 625 5.34 -47.94 20.51
CA LEU A 625 4.01 -48.55 20.60
C LEU A 625 3.76 -49.58 19.49
N GLU A 626 4.18 -49.28 18.27
CA GLU A 626 4.10 -50.20 17.14
C GLU A 626 4.82 -51.52 17.45
N ARG A 627 5.99 -51.44 18.08
CA ARG A 627 6.74 -52.63 18.53
C ARG A 627 6.00 -53.40 19.62
N VAL A 628 5.36 -52.71 20.55
CA VAL A 628 4.53 -53.33 21.62
C VAL A 628 3.37 -54.10 20.99
N MET A 629 2.80 -53.59 19.90
CA MET A 629 1.60 -54.13 19.24
C MET A 629 1.89 -55.22 18.18
N GLN A 630 3.13 -55.71 18.08
CA GLN A 630 3.54 -56.71 17.06
C GLN A 630 3.15 -58.16 17.35
N SER A 631 2.28 -58.40 18.34
CA SER A 631 1.87 -59.77 18.66
C SER A 631 0.46 -59.85 19.20
N ILE A 632 -0.20 -60.96 18.91
CA ILE A 632 -1.58 -61.21 19.36
C ILE A 632 -1.71 -62.60 19.98
N ARG A 633 -2.54 -62.69 21.02
CA ARG A 633 -3.08 -63.96 21.52
C ARG A 633 -4.55 -64.07 21.19
N TRP A 634 -4.97 -65.23 20.72
CA TRP A 634 -6.36 -65.45 20.32
C TRP A 634 -6.81 -66.88 20.64
N ASP A 635 -8.12 -67.05 20.76
CA ASP A 635 -8.72 -68.36 20.98
C ASP A 635 -10.17 -68.36 20.47
N THR A 636 -10.74 -69.55 20.24
CA THR A 636 -12.16 -69.74 19.91
C THR A 636 -13.05 -69.80 21.15
N VAL A 637 -12.45 -69.78 22.34
CA VAL A 637 -13.11 -69.50 23.62
C VAL A 637 -12.64 -68.14 24.13
N PRO A 638 -13.32 -67.50 25.10
CA PRO A 638 -12.88 -66.21 25.61
C PRO A 638 -11.43 -66.26 26.10
N VAL A 639 -10.60 -65.35 25.61
CA VAL A 639 -9.28 -65.09 26.16
C VAL A 639 -9.47 -64.57 27.58
N ARG A 640 -8.83 -65.19 28.57
CA ARG A 640 -8.92 -64.75 29.96
C ARG A 640 -7.58 -64.18 30.40
N VAL A 641 -7.59 -62.94 30.86
CA VAL A 641 -6.46 -62.31 31.54
C VAL A 641 -6.78 -62.29 33.03
N THR A 642 -5.84 -62.70 33.86
CA THR A 642 -5.92 -62.61 35.32
C THR A 642 -4.76 -61.77 35.82
N LEU A 643 -5.07 -60.74 36.60
CA LEU A 643 -4.11 -59.84 37.23
C LEU A 643 -4.18 -60.06 38.75
N ALA A 644 -3.03 -60.26 39.39
CA ALA A 644 -2.89 -60.42 40.83
C ALA A 644 -2.44 -59.08 41.47
N GLY A 645 -2.11 -59.09 42.77
CA GLY A 645 -1.48 -57.92 43.41
C GLY A 645 -2.38 -56.69 43.65
N LEU A 646 -3.64 -56.72 43.23
CA LEU A 646 -4.60 -55.63 43.45
C LEU A 646 -4.96 -55.50 44.95
N THR A 647 -5.05 -54.26 45.42
CA THR A 647 -5.45 -53.92 46.79
C THR A 647 -6.97 -53.71 46.85
N PRO A 648 -7.71 -54.49 47.66
CA PRO A 648 -9.16 -54.34 47.76
C PRO A 648 -9.56 -52.94 48.24
N GLY A 649 -10.48 -52.30 47.52
CA GLY A 649 -10.98 -50.96 47.85
C GLY A 649 -10.11 -49.81 47.31
N SER A 650 -9.04 -50.12 46.57
CA SER A 650 -8.31 -49.15 45.77
C SER A 650 -8.89 -49.07 44.36
N ASP A 651 -8.84 -47.88 43.77
CA ASP A 651 -9.22 -47.66 42.37
C ASP A 651 -8.06 -47.97 41.43
N TYR A 652 -8.40 -48.59 40.30
CA TYR A 652 -7.48 -48.98 39.24
C TYR A 652 -8.15 -48.67 37.90
N LYS A 653 -7.38 -48.09 36.97
CA LYS A 653 -7.69 -47.96 35.55
C LYS A 653 -7.07 -49.16 34.81
N LEU A 654 -7.79 -49.73 33.83
CA LEU A 654 -7.31 -50.84 32.99
C LEU A 654 -7.36 -50.42 31.52
#